data_AF-A0A2K5WT85-F1
#
_entry.id   AF-A0A2K5WT85-F1
#
_cell.length_a   1.000
_cell.length_b   1.000
_cell.length_c   1.000
_cell.angle_alpha   90.00
_cell.angle_beta   90.00
_cell.angle_gamma   90.00
#
_symmetry.space_group_name_H-M   'P 1'
#
loop_
_entity.id
_entity.type
_entity.pdbx_description
1 polymer ?
#
loop_
_entity_poly.entity_id
_entity_poly.type
_entity_poly.pdbx_seq_one_letter_code
_entity_poly.pdbx_strand_id
1 'polypeptide(L)'
;MLLHSSLGDSKTLSQIKFYWNTALCPPLHIVCGCFPTTATELGSCDRGQMCERKEEFIERIKQLDIETQAGIVAHIQEVTHNQENVFDLQWLELPDVAPEELEALSRSMVLHLRRLIDQRDEGVRLIVDLTQERDYLQAQHPPSPVKSSSADSTPSPTSSLSSEDKQHLAVELADTKARLRRVRQELEDKTEQLVDTRHEVDQLVLELQKVKQENIQLAADARSARAYRDELDSLREKANRVERLELELTRCKEKLHDVDFYKARMEELREDNIILIETKAMLEEQLTAARARGDKVHELEKENLQLKSKLHDLELDRDTDKKRIEELLEENMVLEIAQKQSMNESAHLGWELEQLSKNADLSDASRKSFVFELNECASSRILKLEKENQSLQSTIQGLRDASLVLEESGLKCGELEKENHQLSKKIEKLQTQLEREKQSNQDLETLSEELIREKEQLQSDMETLKADKARQIKDLEQEKDHLNRAVWSLRERSQVSSEARMKDVEKENKALHQSVTEANGKLSQLEFEKRQLHRDLEQAKEKGERAEKLERELQRLQEENGRLARKVTSLETATEKVEALEHESQGLQLENRTLRKSLDTLQNVSLQLEGLERDNKQLDAENLELRRLVETMRFTSTKLAQMERENQQLEREKEELRKNVELLKALGKKSERLELSYQSVSAENLRLQQSLESSSRKTQTLESELGELEAEHQALRRDLEALRLANAQLEGAEKDRNALEQEVAQLEKDKKLLEKEAKRLWQQVELKDAVLDDSTAKLSAVEKESRALDKELARCRDAAGKLKELEKDNRDLTKQVTVHARTLTTLREVSGRRRPL
;
A
#
# COMPACT_ATOMS: atom_id res chain seq x y z
N MET A 1 54.30 -15.76 -72.23
CA MET A 1 53.04 -16.53 -72.37
C MET A 1 51.90 -15.54 -72.44
N LEU A 2 51.43 -15.21 -73.65
CA LEU A 2 50.31 -14.30 -73.89
C LEU A 2 49.09 -15.15 -74.28
N LEU A 3 47.93 -14.92 -73.64
CA LEU A 3 46.55 -15.20 -74.09
C LEU A 3 45.54 -15.38 -72.93
N HIS A 4 45.99 -15.63 -71.70
CA HIS A 4 45.05 -15.90 -70.59
C HIS A 4 44.35 -14.67 -69.99
N SER A 5 44.97 -13.48 -70.02
CA SER A 5 44.43 -12.27 -69.36
C SER A 5 43.10 -11.79 -69.96
N SER A 6 43.02 -11.69 -71.30
CA SER A 6 41.84 -11.14 -72.00
C SER A 6 40.55 -11.97 -71.85
N LEU A 7 40.69 -13.28 -71.57
CA LEU A 7 39.57 -14.16 -71.22
C LEU A 7 39.14 -14.03 -69.74
N GLY A 8 39.97 -13.43 -68.91
CA GLY A 8 39.62 -12.94 -67.57
C GLY A 8 38.75 -11.68 -67.68
N ASP A 9 39.27 -10.61 -68.29
CA ASP A 9 38.62 -9.28 -68.38
C ASP A 9 37.15 -9.37 -68.83
N SER A 10 36.87 -10.13 -69.89
CA SER A 10 35.52 -10.29 -70.42
C SER A 10 34.59 -11.05 -69.44
N LYS A 11 35.12 -11.99 -68.65
CA LYS A 11 34.36 -12.71 -67.63
C LYS A 11 34.09 -11.86 -66.40
N THR A 12 35.10 -11.17 -65.84
CA THR A 12 34.91 -10.29 -64.68
C THR A 12 33.97 -9.13 -65.01
N LEU A 13 34.12 -8.48 -66.18
CA LEU A 13 33.20 -7.41 -66.60
C LEU A 13 31.77 -7.92 -66.88
N SER A 14 31.62 -9.13 -67.43
CA SER A 14 30.31 -9.77 -67.58
C SER A 14 29.69 -10.11 -66.22
N GLN A 15 30.49 -10.56 -65.25
CA GLN A 15 30.05 -10.81 -63.87
C GLN A 15 29.66 -9.51 -63.15
N ILE A 16 30.44 -8.43 -63.26
CA ILE A 16 30.09 -7.11 -62.71
C ILE A 16 28.75 -6.65 -63.27
N LYS A 17 28.55 -6.68 -64.60
CA LYS A 17 27.26 -6.31 -65.20
C LYS A 17 26.13 -7.28 -64.84
N PHE A 18 26.41 -8.57 -64.63
CA PHE A 18 25.42 -9.55 -64.19
C PHE A 18 24.97 -9.28 -62.75
N TYR A 19 25.87 -9.35 -61.77
CA TYR A 19 25.54 -9.17 -60.36
C TYR A 19 24.92 -7.80 -60.06
N TRP A 20 25.43 -6.72 -60.68
CA TRP A 20 24.84 -5.37 -60.51
C TRP A 20 23.47 -5.23 -61.22
N ASN A 21 23.11 -6.12 -62.15
CA ASN A 21 21.75 -6.19 -62.72
C ASN A 21 20.82 -7.10 -61.93
N THR A 22 21.33 -8.17 -61.31
CA THR A 22 20.52 -9.10 -60.48
C THR A 22 20.22 -8.51 -59.10
N ALA A 23 21.07 -7.61 -58.58
CA ALA A 23 20.93 -6.95 -57.29
C ALA A 23 19.83 -5.86 -57.23
N LEU A 24 18.66 -6.10 -57.83
CA LEU A 24 17.52 -5.17 -57.84
C LEU A 24 16.66 -5.30 -56.59
N CYS A 25 17.25 -4.90 -55.46
CA CYS A 25 16.61 -4.62 -54.18
C CYS A 25 17.41 -3.46 -53.48
N PRO A 26 16.99 -2.95 -52.31
CA PRO A 26 17.45 -1.63 -51.83
C PRO A 26 18.95 -1.39 -51.49
N PRO A 27 19.80 -2.36 -51.07
CA PRO A 27 20.87 -2.04 -50.12
C PRO A 27 22.15 -1.39 -50.66
N LEU A 28 22.28 -1.19 -51.98
CA LEU A 28 23.53 -0.73 -52.60
C LEU A 28 23.75 0.80 -52.61
N HIS A 29 22.82 1.59 -52.08
CA HIS A 29 22.94 3.07 -52.05
C HIS A 29 24.18 3.57 -51.29
N ILE A 30 24.60 2.86 -50.23
CA ILE A 30 25.70 3.28 -49.34
C ILE A 30 27.07 3.25 -50.06
N VAL A 31 27.28 2.32 -51.00
CA VAL A 31 28.58 2.10 -51.66
C VAL A 31 28.94 3.23 -52.65
N CYS A 32 27.94 3.97 -53.16
CA CYS A 32 28.16 5.09 -54.10
C CYS A 32 28.52 6.42 -53.41
N GLY A 33 28.60 6.49 -52.08
CA GLY A 33 29.00 7.71 -51.34
C GLY A 33 27.95 8.83 -51.28
N CYS A 34 26.74 8.61 -51.79
CA CYS A 34 25.64 9.57 -51.73
C CYS A 34 24.92 9.52 -50.37
N PHE A 35 25.44 10.21 -49.35
CA PHE A 35 24.72 10.44 -48.10
C PHE A 35 23.71 11.60 -48.25
N PRO A 36 22.40 11.38 -48.02
CA PRO A 36 21.43 12.47 -47.93
C PRO A 36 21.66 13.26 -46.64
N THR A 37 21.75 14.59 -46.74
CA THR A 37 22.10 15.46 -45.59
C THR A 37 20.90 15.92 -44.77
N THR A 38 19.67 15.56 -45.16
CA THR A 38 18.44 15.84 -44.41
C THR A 38 17.48 14.65 -44.40
N ALA A 39 16.90 14.36 -43.23
CA ALA A 39 16.06 13.18 -43.01
C ALA A 39 14.78 13.12 -43.85
N THR A 40 14.34 14.25 -44.42
CA THR A 40 13.09 14.38 -45.21
C THR A 40 13.10 13.67 -46.56
N GLU A 41 14.25 13.23 -47.06
CA GLU A 41 14.36 12.54 -48.36
C GLU A 41 14.19 11.01 -48.26
N LEU A 42 14.25 10.43 -47.06
CA LEU A 42 14.24 8.96 -46.86
C LEU A 42 12.88 8.32 -47.19
N GLY A 43 11.76 8.99 -46.86
CA GLY A 43 10.41 8.44 -47.01
C GLY A 43 9.86 8.33 -48.44
N SER A 44 10.69 8.51 -49.48
CA SER A 44 10.26 8.56 -50.89
C SER A 44 10.97 7.59 -51.83
N CYS A 45 11.80 6.66 -51.32
CA CYS A 45 12.53 5.70 -52.16
C CYS A 45 11.71 4.43 -52.46
N ASP A 46 10.61 4.58 -53.20
CA ASP A 46 9.71 3.48 -53.56
C ASP A 46 10.38 2.45 -54.52
N ARG A 47 9.84 1.23 -54.56
CA ARG A 47 10.49 0.02 -55.10
C ARG A 47 10.64 0.06 -56.64
N GLY A 48 11.64 0.78 -57.15
CA GLY A 48 12.00 0.68 -58.57
C GLY A 48 12.96 1.73 -59.15
N GLN A 49 13.38 2.75 -58.40
CA GLN A 49 14.30 3.76 -58.97
C GLN A 49 15.73 3.22 -59.11
N MET A 50 16.29 3.38 -60.32
CA MET A 50 17.63 2.93 -60.69
C MET A 50 18.66 3.99 -60.29
N CYS A 51 19.85 3.56 -59.84
CA CYS A 51 20.98 4.49 -59.69
C CYS A 51 21.40 5.06 -61.05
N GLU A 52 21.05 6.32 -61.31
CA GLU A 52 21.18 6.97 -62.64
C GLU A 52 22.63 6.98 -63.18
N ARG A 53 23.63 6.93 -62.30
CA ARG A 53 25.06 6.97 -62.65
C ARG A 53 25.73 5.60 -62.77
N LYS A 54 24.95 4.51 -62.75
CA LYS A 54 25.48 3.13 -62.75
C LYS A 54 26.48 2.85 -63.88
N GLU A 55 26.25 3.38 -65.09
CA GLU A 55 27.21 3.18 -66.20
C GLU A 55 28.52 3.98 -66.01
N GLU A 56 28.48 5.16 -65.38
CA GLU A 56 29.68 5.98 -65.04
C GLU A 56 30.61 5.24 -64.06
N PHE A 57 30.05 4.57 -63.05
CA PHE A 57 30.84 3.76 -62.11
C PHE A 57 31.39 2.49 -62.76
N ILE A 58 30.63 1.83 -63.64
CA ILE A 58 31.11 0.67 -64.42
C ILE A 58 32.23 1.09 -65.39
N GLU A 59 32.16 2.28 -66.00
CA GLU A 59 33.26 2.87 -66.79
C GLU A 59 34.51 3.13 -65.95
N ARG A 60 34.37 3.68 -64.73
CA ARG A 60 35.52 3.90 -63.83
C ARG A 60 36.16 2.60 -63.36
N ILE A 61 35.37 1.58 -63.01
CA ILE A 61 35.91 0.30 -62.51
C ILE A 61 36.73 -0.41 -63.61
N LYS A 62 36.36 -0.31 -64.89
CA LYS A 62 37.17 -0.80 -66.02
C LYS A 62 38.57 -0.17 -66.13
N GLN A 63 38.77 1.02 -65.56
CA GLN A 63 40.03 1.77 -65.62
C GLN A 63 40.97 1.44 -64.46
N LEU A 64 40.49 0.69 -63.45
CA LEU A 64 41.31 0.17 -62.36
C LEU A 64 42.10 -1.06 -62.84
N ASP A 65 43.14 -1.44 -62.11
CA ASP A 65 43.90 -2.66 -62.37
C ASP A 65 43.07 -3.94 -62.13
N ILE A 66 43.56 -5.08 -62.64
CA ILE A 66 42.81 -6.35 -62.64
C ILE A 66 42.64 -6.91 -61.21
N GLU A 67 43.56 -6.65 -60.29
CA GLU A 67 43.47 -7.15 -58.90
C GLU A 67 42.43 -6.35 -58.12
N THR A 68 42.46 -5.02 -58.24
CA THR A 68 41.41 -4.13 -57.70
C THR A 68 40.04 -4.43 -58.31
N GLN A 69 39.96 -4.64 -59.64
CA GLN A 69 38.70 -5.06 -60.28
C GLN A 69 38.19 -6.38 -59.70
N ALA A 70 39.05 -7.40 -59.56
CA ALA A 70 38.69 -8.70 -59.00
C ALA A 70 38.21 -8.61 -57.53
N GLY A 71 38.88 -7.79 -56.71
CA GLY A 71 38.45 -7.51 -55.34
C GLY A 71 37.07 -6.83 -55.26
N ILE A 72 36.82 -5.85 -56.15
CA ILE A 72 35.50 -5.22 -56.29
C ILE A 72 34.44 -6.25 -56.72
N VAL A 73 34.75 -7.17 -57.65
CA VAL A 73 33.82 -8.26 -58.02
C VAL A 73 33.54 -9.15 -56.80
N ALA A 74 34.57 -9.52 -56.04
CA ALA A 74 34.44 -10.39 -54.87
C ALA A 74 33.53 -9.78 -53.79
N HIS A 75 33.68 -8.50 -53.45
CA HIS A 75 32.80 -7.84 -52.48
C HIS A 75 31.38 -7.60 -53.01
N ILE A 76 31.21 -7.31 -54.31
CA ILE A 76 29.87 -7.28 -54.92
C ILE A 76 29.21 -8.67 -54.83
N GLN A 77 29.96 -9.75 -55.04
CA GLN A 77 29.47 -11.12 -54.86
C GLN A 77 29.16 -11.43 -53.38
N GLU A 78 30.01 -11.02 -52.44
CA GLU A 78 29.80 -11.18 -50.99
C GLU A 78 28.49 -10.53 -50.51
N VAL A 79 28.18 -9.32 -50.99
CA VAL A 79 26.95 -8.59 -50.64
C VAL A 79 25.72 -9.11 -51.37
N THR A 80 25.87 -9.72 -52.57
CA THR A 80 24.72 -10.20 -53.37
C THR A 80 24.33 -11.65 -53.14
N HIS A 81 25.22 -12.51 -52.62
CA HIS A 81 24.87 -13.89 -52.25
C HIS A 81 24.48 -14.04 -50.78
N ASN A 82 25.11 -13.28 -49.87
CA ASN A 82 24.86 -13.39 -48.44
C ASN A 82 24.00 -12.21 -47.97
N GLN A 83 22.69 -12.43 -47.82
CA GLN A 83 21.77 -11.41 -47.29
C GLN A 83 22.12 -11.01 -45.83
N GLU A 84 22.82 -11.87 -45.08
CA GLU A 84 23.38 -11.58 -43.75
C GLU A 84 24.55 -10.58 -43.75
N ASN A 85 24.95 -10.05 -44.90
CA ASN A 85 25.88 -8.91 -45.01
C ASN A 85 25.13 -7.57 -45.22
N VAL A 86 23.81 -7.60 -45.32
CA VAL A 86 22.96 -6.43 -45.61
C VAL A 86 22.12 -6.11 -44.38
N PHE A 87 22.33 -4.92 -43.83
CA PHE A 87 21.46 -4.37 -42.79
C PHE A 87 20.34 -3.55 -43.42
N ASP A 88 19.13 -4.10 -43.45
CA ASP A 88 17.92 -3.33 -43.79
C ASP A 88 17.58 -2.36 -42.64
N LEU A 89 17.08 -1.19 -42.99
CA LEU A 89 16.68 -0.11 -42.09
C LEU A 89 15.16 0.14 -42.11
N GLN A 90 14.43 -0.46 -43.07
CA GLN A 90 12.98 -0.25 -43.24
C GLN A 90 12.14 -0.81 -42.08
N TRP A 91 12.69 -1.72 -41.26
CA TRP A 91 12.01 -2.27 -40.08
C TRP A 91 11.69 -1.22 -39.01
N LEU A 92 12.35 -0.05 -39.03
CA LEU A 92 12.06 1.05 -38.10
C LEU A 92 10.71 1.75 -38.38
N GLU A 93 10.08 1.47 -39.54
CA GLU A 93 8.84 2.11 -39.99
C GLU A 93 7.60 1.19 -39.99
N LEU A 94 7.73 -0.11 -39.62
CA LEU A 94 6.61 -1.04 -39.51
C LEU A 94 6.03 -1.10 -38.08
N PRO A 95 4.73 -0.80 -37.86
CA PRO A 95 4.15 -0.75 -36.51
C PRO A 95 3.88 -2.08 -35.79
N ASP A 96 3.90 -3.21 -36.49
CA ASP A 96 3.65 -4.55 -35.94
C ASP A 96 4.58 -5.58 -36.61
N VAL A 97 5.35 -6.32 -35.79
CA VAL A 97 6.24 -7.42 -36.19
C VAL A 97 6.14 -8.52 -35.13
N ALA A 98 6.12 -9.80 -35.54
CA ALA A 98 5.94 -10.89 -34.57
C ALA A 98 7.12 -11.00 -33.58
N PRO A 99 6.90 -11.42 -32.31
CA PRO A 99 7.97 -11.48 -31.31
C PRO A 99 9.16 -12.35 -31.72
N GLU A 100 8.91 -13.47 -32.38
CA GLU A 100 9.92 -14.40 -32.87
C GLU A 100 10.75 -13.80 -34.02
N GLU A 101 10.11 -13.02 -34.90
CA GLU A 101 10.77 -12.32 -36.00
C GLU A 101 11.62 -11.15 -35.48
N LEU A 102 11.12 -10.42 -34.48
CA LEU A 102 11.85 -9.37 -33.79
C LEU A 102 13.05 -9.94 -33.01
N GLU A 103 12.95 -11.12 -32.41
CA GLU A 103 14.09 -11.77 -31.75
C GLU A 103 15.13 -12.25 -32.76
N ALA A 104 14.73 -12.79 -33.91
CA ALA A 104 15.65 -13.15 -34.99
C ALA A 104 16.38 -11.91 -35.56
N LEU A 105 15.63 -10.83 -35.83
CA LEU A 105 16.16 -9.58 -36.36
C LEU A 105 17.12 -8.89 -35.39
N SER A 106 16.78 -8.81 -34.10
CA SER A 106 17.64 -8.21 -33.08
C SER A 106 18.91 -9.02 -32.82
N ARG A 107 18.86 -10.35 -32.88
CA ARG A 107 20.07 -11.21 -32.86
C ARG A 107 20.97 -10.93 -34.07
N SER A 108 20.40 -10.78 -35.27
CA SER A 108 21.16 -10.40 -36.48
C SER A 108 21.79 -9.00 -36.36
N MET A 109 21.06 -8.02 -35.84
CA MET A 109 21.55 -6.66 -35.59
C MET A 109 22.75 -6.65 -34.63
N VAL A 110 22.71 -7.44 -33.55
CA VAL A 110 23.83 -7.54 -32.60
C VAL A 110 25.08 -8.14 -33.24
N LEU A 111 24.93 -9.08 -34.18
CA LEU A 111 26.07 -9.63 -34.94
C LEU A 111 26.66 -8.60 -35.91
N HIS A 112 25.83 -7.86 -36.65
CA HIS A 112 26.25 -6.77 -37.53
C HIS A 112 27.00 -5.66 -36.76
N LEU A 113 26.45 -5.20 -35.65
CA LEU A 113 27.05 -4.14 -34.83
C LEU A 113 28.40 -4.56 -34.23
N ARG A 114 28.56 -5.83 -33.85
CA ARG A 114 29.86 -6.39 -33.42
C ARG A 114 30.88 -6.35 -34.57
N ARG A 115 30.54 -6.90 -35.75
CA ARG A 115 31.44 -6.91 -36.92
C ARG A 115 31.89 -5.51 -37.33
N LEU A 116 31.00 -4.50 -37.25
CA LEU A 116 31.33 -3.11 -37.52
C LEU A 116 32.26 -2.49 -36.46
N ILE A 117 32.11 -2.85 -35.18
CA ILE A 117 33.01 -2.44 -34.10
C ILE A 117 34.41 -3.07 -34.30
N ASP A 118 34.46 -4.37 -34.60
CA ASP A 118 35.71 -5.10 -34.83
C ASP A 118 36.47 -4.51 -36.04
N GLN A 119 35.77 -4.26 -37.15
CA GLN A 119 36.33 -3.62 -38.35
C GLN A 119 36.82 -2.18 -38.10
N ARG A 120 36.10 -1.39 -37.28
CA ARG A 120 36.53 -0.05 -36.88
C ARG A 120 37.85 -0.12 -36.11
N ASP A 121 37.96 -1.02 -35.15
CA ASP A 121 39.12 -1.10 -34.26
C ASP A 121 40.36 -1.65 -34.98
N GLU A 122 40.18 -2.55 -35.95
CA GLU A 122 41.22 -2.96 -36.90
C GLU A 122 41.68 -1.80 -37.82
N GLY A 123 40.73 -1.01 -38.34
CA GLY A 123 41.03 0.19 -39.14
C GLY A 123 41.77 1.28 -38.35
N VAL A 124 41.38 1.54 -37.09
CA VAL A 124 42.07 2.47 -36.19
C VAL A 124 43.51 2.00 -35.91
N ARG A 125 43.72 0.69 -35.74
CA ARG A 125 45.05 0.11 -35.55
C ARG A 125 45.95 0.35 -36.76
N LEU A 126 45.47 0.06 -37.97
CA LEU A 126 46.21 0.31 -39.21
C LEU A 126 46.57 1.79 -39.40
N ILE A 127 45.67 2.72 -39.05
CA ILE A 127 45.94 4.15 -39.07
C ILE A 127 47.07 4.51 -38.10
N VAL A 128 47.08 3.93 -36.89
CA VAL A 128 48.14 4.17 -35.88
C VAL A 128 49.49 3.61 -36.34
N ASP A 129 49.53 2.45 -36.99
CA ASP A 129 50.77 1.83 -37.48
C ASP A 129 51.36 2.68 -38.65
N LEU A 130 50.54 3.09 -39.62
CA LEU A 130 50.95 3.99 -40.71
C LEU A 130 51.37 5.39 -40.22
N THR A 131 50.72 5.89 -39.16
CA THR A 131 51.07 7.17 -38.52
C THR A 131 52.48 7.11 -37.93
N GLN A 132 52.82 6.03 -37.22
CA GLN A 132 54.16 5.83 -36.65
C GLN A 132 55.24 5.70 -37.73
N GLU A 133 54.96 4.98 -38.82
CA GLU A 133 55.90 4.82 -39.94
C GLU A 133 56.21 6.18 -40.61
N ARG A 134 55.17 7.01 -40.82
CA ARG A 134 55.29 8.40 -41.30
C ARG A 134 56.14 9.27 -40.38
N ASP A 135 55.88 9.23 -39.06
CA ASP A 135 56.63 10.03 -38.08
C ASP A 135 58.10 9.58 -37.95
N TYR A 136 58.35 8.28 -38.01
CA TYR A 136 59.70 7.71 -38.02
C TYR A 136 60.55 8.15 -39.22
N LEU A 137 59.93 8.25 -40.41
CA LEU A 137 60.59 8.78 -41.60
C LEU A 137 60.84 10.29 -41.50
N GLN A 138 59.88 11.05 -40.99
CA GLN A 138 59.98 12.51 -40.88
C GLN A 138 61.03 12.97 -39.86
N ALA A 139 61.32 12.17 -38.83
CA ALA A 139 62.33 12.47 -37.81
C ALA A 139 63.80 12.46 -38.31
N GLN A 140 64.09 11.96 -39.52
CA GLN A 140 65.46 11.73 -40.00
C GLN A 140 66.11 12.92 -40.73
N HIS A 141 65.42 14.06 -40.86
CA HIS A 141 65.89 15.23 -41.63
C HIS A 141 66.28 16.45 -40.77
N PRO A 142 67.57 16.84 -40.71
CA PRO A 142 68.01 18.07 -40.03
C PRO A 142 67.86 19.33 -40.92
N PRO A 143 67.37 20.47 -40.40
CA PRO A 143 67.31 21.73 -41.13
C PRO A 143 68.64 22.51 -41.08
N SER A 144 68.89 23.37 -42.09
CA SER A 144 70.07 24.25 -42.14
C SER A 144 69.69 25.73 -42.30
N PRO A 145 70.44 26.69 -41.71
CA PRO A 145 70.10 28.11 -41.75
C PRO A 145 70.73 28.84 -42.95
N VAL A 146 69.95 29.69 -43.63
CA VAL A 146 70.40 30.44 -44.82
C VAL A 146 70.50 31.95 -44.56
N LYS A 147 71.73 32.37 -44.26
CA LYS A 147 72.42 33.60 -44.75
C LYS A 147 71.61 34.91 -44.86
N SER A 148 71.96 35.87 -44.01
CA SER A 148 72.12 37.27 -44.44
C SER A 148 73.43 37.42 -45.25
N SER A 149 73.53 38.46 -46.08
CA SER A 149 74.76 38.78 -46.82
C SER A 149 75.01 40.28 -46.95
N SER A 150 76.09 40.76 -46.33
CA SER A 150 76.71 42.07 -46.55
C SER A 150 78.22 41.88 -46.76
N ALA A 151 78.77 42.56 -47.78
CA ALA A 151 80.16 42.57 -48.29
C ALA A 151 80.09 43.11 -49.75
N ASP A 152 81.09 43.73 -50.39
CA ASP A 152 82.27 44.54 -49.98
C ASP A 152 82.71 45.34 -51.25
N SER A 153 83.74 46.20 -51.36
CA SER A 153 84.87 46.55 -50.48
C SER A 153 85.39 47.99 -50.79
N THR A 154 86.64 48.28 -50.41
CA THR A 154 87.50 49.41 -50.83
C THR A 154 88.63 48.87 -51.78
N PRO A 155 89.79 49.51 -52.10
CA PRO A 155 90.29 50.87 -51.84
C PRO A 155 91.07 51.62 -52.97
N SER A 156 91.03 52.97 -52.94
CA SER A 156 92.18 53.88 -53.21
C SER A 156 92.74 54.01 -54.68
N PRO A 157 93.85 54.76 -54.98
CA PRO A 157 93.69 56.15 -55.44
C PRO A 157 94.65 56.68 -56.56
N THR A 158 94.15 57.54 -57.47
CA THR A 158 95.01 58.52 -58.20
C THR A 158 94.26 59.77 -58.69
N SER A 159 95.01 60.86 -58.82
CA SER A 159 94.74 62.15 -59.50
C SER A 159 93.77 62.16 -60.69
N SER A 160 93.00 63.22 -60.96
CA SER A 160 92.77 64.47 -60.21
C SER A 160 91.56 65.23 -60.79
N LEU A 161 90.39 65.14 -60.14
CA LEU A 161 89.15 65.77 -60.63
C LEU A 161 89.21 67.31 -60.63
N SER A 162 88.48 67.94 -61.54
CA SER A 162 88.38 69.40 -61.70
C SER A 162 87.56 70.05 -60.56
N SER A 163 87.21 71.34 -60.69
CA SER A 163 86.26 71.97 -59.76
C SER A 163 84.80 71.65 -60.08
N GLU A 164 84.48 71.34 -61.33
CA GLU A 164 83.12 71.12 -61.82
C GLU A 164 82.65 69.69 -61.50
N ASP A 165 83.51 68.68 -61.71
CA ASP A 165 83.23 67.28 -61.32
C ASP A 165 82.86 67.19 -59.83
N LYS A 166 83.58 67.95 -58.98
CA LYS A 166 83.35 68.01 -57.53
C LYS A 166 82.02 68.69 -57.19
N GLN A 167 81.52 69.60 -58.02
CA GLN A 167 80.22 70.23 -57.86
C GLN A 167 79.09 69.29 -58.32
N HIS A 168 79.25 68.60 -59.45
CA HIS A 168 78.28 67.58 -59.89
C HIS A 168 78.16 66.43 -58.88
N LEU A 169 79.30 65.86 -58.44
CA LEU A 169 79.32 64.85 -57.36
C LEU A 169 78.75 65.38 -56.04
N ALA A 170 78.90 66.68 -55.73
CA ALA A 170 78.28 67.27 -54.54
C ALA A 170 76.74 67.42 -54.67
N VAL A 171 76.23 67.69 -55.87
CA VAL A 171 74.78 67.73 -56.16
C VAL A 171 74.19 66.33 -56.12
N GLU A 172 74.80 65.35 -56.77
CA GLU A 172 74.36 63.94 -56.70
C GLU A 172 74.41 63.40 -55.25
N LEU A 173 75.45 63.78 -54.49
CA LEU A 173 75.56 63.46 -53.07
C LEU A 173 74.50 64.19 -52.22
N ALA A 174 74.06 65.39 -52.61
CA ALA A 174 72.96 66.10 -51.95
C ALA A 174 71.61 65.44 -52.26
N ASP A 175 71.39 65.03 -53.51
CA ASP A 175 70.16 64.40 -53.99
C ASP A 175 69.98 62.98 -53.42
N THR A 176 71.06 62.19 -53.37
CA THR A 176 71.06 60.89 -52.68
C THR A 176 70.85 61.05 -51.18
N LYS A 177 71.45 62.07 -50.53
CA LYS A 177 71.13 62.43 -49.13
C LYS A 177 69.68 62.90 -48.96
N ALA A 178 69.07 63.56 -49.94
CA ALA A 178 67.68 63.99 -49.88
C ALA A 178 66.70 62.81 -50.06
N ARG A 179 67.00 61.87 -50.96
CA ARG A 179 66.28 60.59 -51.09
C ARG A 179 66.41 59.75 -49.83
N LEU A 180 67.62 59.66 -49.24
CA LEU A 180 67.85 58.95 -47.98
C LEU A 180 67.08 59.55 -46.80
N ARG A 181 66.92 60.88 -46.73
CA ARG A 181 66.05 61.52 -45.73
C ARG A 181 64.57 61.16 -45.93
N ARG A 182 64.09 61.18 -47.17
CA ARG A 182 62.69 60.79 -47.49
C ARG A 182 62.41 59.33 -47.15
N VAL A 183 63.28 58.40 -47.56
CA VAL A 183 63.14 56.97 -47.22
C VAL A 183 63.24 56.72 -45.70
N ARG A 184 63.96 57.56 -44.95
CA ARG A 184 63.96 57.50 -43.47
C ARG A 184 62.64 57.99 -42.88
N GLN A 185 62.12 59.13 -43.32
CA GLN A 185 60.80 59.61 -42.90
C GLN A 185 59.71 58.58 -43.24
N GLU A 186 59.69 58.08 -44.48
CA GLU A 186 58.75 57.03 -44.93
C GLU A 186 58.86 55.74 -44.08
N LEU A 187 60.06 55.39 -43.58
CA LEU A 187 60.27 54.27 -42.67
C LEU A 187 59.82 54.58 -41.23
N GLU A 188 60.03 55.80 -40.76
CA GLU A 188 59.59 56.30 -39.45
C GLU A 188 58.05 56.34 -39.40
N ASP A 189 57.41 56.97 -40.39
CA ASP A 189 55.94 57.01 -40.58
C ASP A 189 55.32 55.60 -40.67
N LYS A 190 56.02 54.65 -41.33
CA LYS A 190 55.58 53.25 -41.43
C LYS A 190 55.82 52.45 -40.16
N THR A 191 56.78 52.85 -39.33
CA THR A 191 56.99 52.26 -38.01
C THR A 191 55.91 52.73 -37.04
N GLU A 192 55.52 54.01 -37.08
CA GLU A 192 54.39 54.55 -36.31
C GLU A 192 53.08 53.84 -36.70
N GLN A 193 52.74 53.75 -37.99
CA GLN A 193 51.55 53.04 -38.47
C GLN A 193 51.54 51.54 -38.10
N LEU A 194 52.71 50.88 -38.03
CA LEU A 194 52.83 49.50 -37.56
C LEU A 194 52.60 49.39 -36.04
N VAL A 195 53.04 50.38 -35.27
CA VAL A 195 52.79 50.45 -33.82
C VAL A 195 51.30 50.72 -33.54
N ASP A 196 50.65 51.61 -34.27
CA ASP A 196 49.21 51.89 -34.10
C ASP A 196 48.34 50.68 -34.44
N THR A 197 48.51 50.12 -35.64
CA THR A 197 47.76 48.91 -36.06
C THR A 197 48.04 47.70 -35.17
N ARG A 198 49.23 47.62 -34.55
CA ARG A 198 49.49 46.63 -33.51
C ARG A 198 48.67 46.90 -32.24
N HIS A 199 48.59 48.14 -31.75
CA HIS A 199 47.76 48.47 -30.59
C HIS A 199 46.27 48.22 -30.86
N GLU A 200 45.79 48.43 -32.08
CA GLU A 200 44.42 48.06 -32.50
C GLU A 200 44.20 46.53 -32.43
N VAL A 201 45.16 45.74 -32.94
CA VAL A 201 45.11 44.26 -32.84
C VAL A 201 45.17 43.79 -31.39
N ASP A 202 46.05 44.35 -30.56
CA ASP A 202 46.17 44.01 -29.15
C ASP A 202 44.88 44.38 -28.37
N GLN A 203 44.19 45.47 -28.73
CA GLN A 203 42.85 45.82 -28.21
C GLN A 203 41.76 44.83 -28.65
N LEU A 204 41.67 44.52 -29.94
CA LEU A 204 40.69 43.56 -30.48
C LEU A 204 40.88 42.15 -29.90
N VAL A 205 42.12 41.76 -29.57
CA VAL A 205 42.42 40.51 -28.85
C VAL A 205 41.85 40.52 -27.43
N LEU A 206 41.91 41.64 -26.71
CA LEU A 206 41.31 41.78 -25.38
C LEU A 206 39.77 41.77 -25.43
N GLU A 207 39.17 42.44 -26.41
CA GLU A 207 37.71 42.39 -26.63
C GLU A 207 37.24 40.97 -26.98
N LEU A 208 37.96 40.26 -27.87
CA LEU A 208 37.67 38.87 -28.20
C LEU A 208 37.82 37.93 -26.99
N GLN A 209 38.76 38.20 -26.08
CA GLN A 209 38.87 37.46 -24.81
C GLN A 209 37.67 37.73 -23.89
N LYS A 210 37.24 38.99 -23.76
CA LYS A 210 36.06 39.39 -22.98
C LYS A 210 34.78 38.71 -23.49
N VAL A 211 34.51 38.80 -24.80
CA VAL A 211 33.33 38.16 -25.42
C VAL A 211 33.38 36.64 -25.29
N LYS A 212 34.56 36.00 -25.33
CA LYS A 212 34.70 34.56 -25.03
C LYS A 212 34.37 34.23 -23.59
N GLN A 213 34.79 35.03 -22.61
CA GLN A 213 34.43 34.84 -21.20
C GLN A 213 32.93 35.02 -20.97
N GLU A 214 32.32 36.05 -21.56
CA GLU A 214 30.87 36.29 -21.51
C GLU A 214 30.08 35.13 -22.15
N ASN A 215 30.54 34.59 -23.28
CA ASN A 215 29.94 33.41 -23.92
C ASN A 215 30.02 32.15 -23.03
N ILE A 216 31.17 31.91 -22.38
CA ILE A 216 31.35 30.79 -21.44
C ILE A 216 30.40 30.92 -20.23
N GLN A 217 30.23 32.14 -19.71
CA GLN A 217 29.30 32.43 -18.61
C GLN A 217 27.84 32.21 -19.04
N LEU A 218 27.40 32.78 -20.16
CA LEU A 218 26.06 32.56 -20.71
C LEU A 218 25.79 31.07 -21.00
N ALA A 219 26.81 30.32 -21.43
CA ALA A 219 26.70 28.87 -21.61
C ALA A 219 26.58 28.11 -20.27
N ALA A 220 27.15 28.62 -19.18
CA ALA A 220 26.98 28.08 -17.83
C ALA A 220 25.58 28.40 -17.27
N ASP A 221 25.11 29.63 -17.44
CA ASP A 221 23.77 30.05 -17.03
C ASP A 221 22.68 29.31 -17.82
N ALA A 222 22.91 29.06 -19.11
CA ALA A 222 22.05 28.19 -19.91
C ALA A 222 22.10 26.70 -19.48
N ARG A 223 23.11 26.25 -18.73
CA ARG A 223 23.14 24.89 -18.14
C ARG A 223 22.39 24.84 -16.82
N SER A 224 22.58 25.81 -15.91
CA SER A 224 21.81 25.88 -14.65
C SER A 224 20.32 26.11 -14.92
N ALA A 225 19.97 26.97 -15.88
CA ALA A 225 18.60 27.16 -16.33
C ALA A 225 18.01 25.97 -17.13
N ARG A 226 18.76 24.89 -17.38
CA ARG A 226 18.20 23.58 -17.78
C ARG A 226 17.93 22.73 -16.54
N ALA A 227 18.92 22.54 -15.68
CA ALA A 227 18.76 21.79 -14.42
C ALA A 227 17.55 22.27 -13.59
N TYR A 228 17.35 23.58 -13.43
CA TYR A 228 16.18 24.11 -12.71
C TYR A 228 14.83 23.84 -13.41
N ARG A 229 14.79 23.65 -14.74
CA ARG A 229 13.57 23.20 -15.44
C ARG A 229 13.34 21.71 -15.21
N ASP A 230 14.38 20.90 -15.31
CA ASP A 230 14.33 19.46 -15.07
C ASP A 230 13.86 19.18 -13.61
N GLU A 231 14.33 19.98 -12.65
CA GLU A 231 13.86 19.98 -11.25
C GLU A 231 12.39 20.41 -11.12
N LEU A 232 11.98 21.51 -11.77
CA LEU A 232 10.59 21.99 -11.74
C LEU A 232 9.62 20.98 -12.36
N ASP A 233 10.00 20.32 -13.46
CA ASP A 233 9.18 19.29 -14.09
C ASP A 233 9.11 18.02 -13.24
N SER A 234 10.21 17.63 -12.60
CA SER A 234 10.19 16.57 -11.57
C SER A 234 9.30 16.93 -10.36
N LEU A 235 9.23 18.20 -9.96
CA LEU A 235 8.34 18.68 -8.90
C LEU A 235 6.87 18.70 -9.36
N ARG A 236 6.58 19.07 -10.61
CA ARG A 236 5.25 18.99 -11.23
C ARG A 236 4.74 17.55 -11.27
N GLU A 237 5.56 16.60 -11.70
CA GLU A 237 5.19 15.17 -11.68
C GLU A 237 4.88 14.67 -10.26
N LYS A 238 5.67 15.09 -9.27
CA LYS A 238 5.42 14.77 -7.85
C LYS A 238 4.10 15.38 -7.36
N ALA A 239 3.81 16.65 -7.67
CA ALA A 239 2.53 17.28 -7.34
C ALA A 239 1.35 16.55 -7.98
N ASN A 240 1.40 16.33 -9.30
CA ASN A 240 0.37 15.59 -10.06
C ASN A 240 0.19 14.15 -9.55
N ARG A 241 1.20 13.56 -8.89
CA ARG A 241 1.11 12.24 -8.23
C ARG A 241 0.48 12.33 -6.85
N VAL A 242 0.78 13.37 -6.07
CA VAL A 242 0.13 13.64 -4.78
C VAL A 242 -1.37 13.87 -4.98
N GLU A 243 -1.77 14.72 -5.93
CA GLU A 243 -3.19 14.96 -6.25
C GLU A 243 -3.95 13.66 -6.58
N ARG A 244 -3.34 12.76 -7.37
CA ARG A 244 -3.91 11.43 -7.68
C ARG A 244 -4.06 10.57 -6.42
N LEU A 245 -3.04 10.53 -5.56
CA LEU A 245 -3.09 9.78 -4.30
C LEU A 245 -4.08 10.39 -3.29
N GLU A 246 -4.32 11.70 -3.33
CA GLU A 246 -5.33 12.37 -2.52
C GLU A 246 -6.76 12.05 -2.99
N LEU A 247 -7.00 11.98 -4.31
CA LEU A 247 -8.26 11.52 -4.91
C LEU A 247 -8.52 10.02 -4.65
N GLU A 248 -7.48 9.19 -4.68
CA GLU A 248 -7.59 7.79 -4.25
C GLU A 248 -7.90 7.69 -2.75
N LEU A 249 -7.29 8.54 -1.92
CA LEU A 249 -7.52 8.60 -0.48
C LEU A 249 -8.92 9.11 -0.11
N THR A 250 -9.51 10.08 -0.83
CA THR A 250 -10.92 10.46 -0.62
C THR A 250 -11.86 9.32 -0.99
N ARG A 251 -11.64 8.68 -2.15
CA ARG A 251 -12.44 7.52 -2.58
C ARG A 251 -12.31 6.31 -1.63
N CYS A 252 -11.17 6.13 -1.00
CA CYS A 252 -10.98 5.13 0.06
C CYS A 252 -11.67 5.51 1.37
N LYS A 253 -11.76 6.81 1.72
CA LYS A 253 -12.57 7.28 2.85
C LYS A 253 -14.06 7.08 2.60
N GLU A 254 -14.57 7.41 1.40
CA GLU A 254 -15.97 7.19 1.02
C GLU A 254 -16.39 5.74 1.24
N LYS A 255 -15.64 4.80 0.65
CA LYS A 255 -15.82 3.34 0.84
C LYS A 255 -15.77 2.88 2.30
N LEU A 256 -15.04 3.58 3.17
CA LEU A 256 -15.00 3.26 4.60
C LEU A 256 -16.31 3.62 5.30
N HIS A 257 -16.95 4.74 4.93
CA HIS A 257 -18.27 5.10 5.44
C HIS A 257 -19.34 4.12 4.97
N ASP A 258 -19.25 3.59 3.73
CA ASP A 258 -20.12 2.52 3.25
C ASP A 258 -19.97 1.26 4.11
N VAL A 259 -18.74 0.88 4.48
CA VAL A 259 -18.47 -0.27 5.37
C VAL A 259 -19.02 -0.03 6.77
N ASP A 260 -18.87 1.15 7.35
CA ASP A 260 -19.44 1.49 8.66
C ASP A 260 -20.98 1.48 8.62
N PHE A 261 -21.61 1.94 7.52
CA PHE A 261 -23.06 1.84 7.30
C PHE A 261 -23.55 0.39 7.22
N TYR A 262 -22.91 -0.45 6.39
CA TYR A 262 -23.27 -1.87 6.28
C TYR A 262 -22.99 -2.63 7.59
N LYS A 263 -21.97 -2.24 8.35
CA LYS A 263 -21.70 -2.78 9.68
C LYS A 263 -22.84 -2.44 10.65
N ALA A 264 -23.24 -1.18 10.77
CA ALA A 264 -24.35 -0.78 11.62
C ALA A 264 -25.65 -1.51 11.23
N ARG A 265 -25.97 -1.60 9.93
CA ARG A 265 -27.15 -2.32 9.45
C ARG A 265 -27.10 -3.83 9.70
N MET A 266 -25.91 -4.43 9.73
CA MET A 266 -25.70 -5.83 10.12
C MET A 266 -25.82 -6.03 11.65
N GLU A 267 -25.51 -5.02 12.45
CA GLU A 267 -25.66 -5.05 13.91
C GLU A 267 -27.14 -4.90 14.31
N GLU A 268 -27.88 -3.96 13.71
CA GLU A 268 -29.36 -3.88 13.80
C GLU A 268 -30.03 -5.23 13.49
N LEU A 269 -29.69 -5.85 12.35
CA LEU A 269 -30.28 -7.12 11.93
C LEU A 269 -29.87 -8.31 12.82
N ARG A 270 -28.81 -8.20 13.63
CA ARG A 270 -28.47 -9.20 14.65
C ARG A 270 -29.30 -9.00 15.92
N GLU A 271 -29.51 -7.76 16.34
CA GLU A 271 -30.37 -7.45 17.48
C GLU A 271 -31.83 -7.88 17.20
N ASP A 272 -32.36 -7.55 16.01
CA ASP A 272 -33.65 -8.07 15.52
C ASP A 272 -33.72 -9.61 15.57
N ASN A 273 -32.65 -10.30 15.16
CA ASN A 273 -32.61 -11.75 15.11
C ASN A 273 -32.50 -12.40 16.51
N ILE A 274 -31.78 -11.78 17.44
CA ILE A 274 -31.71 -12.21 18.85
C ILE A 274 -33.10 -12.09 19.49
N ILE A 275 -33.77 -10.95 19.32
CA ILE A 275 -35.14 -10.73 19.83
C ILE A 275 -36.12 -11.75 19.21
N LEU A 276 -35.97 -12.09 17.92
CA LEU A 276 -36.77 -13.13 17.27
C LEU A 276 -36.50 -14.53 17.83
N ILE A 277 -35.25 -14.86 18.20
CA ILE A 277 -34.89 -16.13 18.83
C ILE A 277 -35.41 -16.20 20.27
N GLU A 278 -35.29 -15.14 21.06
CA GLU A 278 -35.80 -15.06 22.44
C GLU A 278 -37.33 -15.17 22.49
N THR A 279 -38.03 -14.42 21.63
CA THR A 279 -39.50 -14.51 21.52
C THR A 279 -39.95 -15.87 21.01
N LYS A 280 -39.23 -16.50 20.07
CA LYS A 280 -39.48 -17.89 19.67
C LYS A 280 -39.32 -18.85 20.85
N ALA A 281 -38.20 -18.80 21.58
CA ALA A 281 -37.93 -19.69 22.70
C ALA A 281 -39.01 -19.57 23.79
N MET A 282 -39.41 -18.35 24.13
CA MET A 282 -40.51 -18.07 25.05
C MET A 282 -41.85 -18.66 24.57
N LEU A 283 -42.15 -18.64 23.28
CA LEU A 283 -43.34 -19.29 22.71
C LEU A 283 -43.23 -20.83 22.72
N GLU A 284 -42.03 -21.40 22.54
CA GLU A 284 -41.79 -22.85 22.67
C GLU A 284 -41.92 -23.32 24.14
N GLU A 285 -41.50 -22.50 25.11
CA GLU A 285 -41.77 -22.72 26.54
C GLU A 285 -43.27 -22.64 26.86
N GLN A 286 -43.99 -21.64 26.35
CA GLN A 286 -45.45 -21.56 26.53
C GLN A 286 -46.17 -22.76 25.91
N LEU A 287 -45.73 -23.24 24.74
CA LEU A 287 -46.31 -24.40 24.05
C LEU A 287 -46.03 -25.71 24.80
N THR A 288 -44.81 -25.92 25.30
CA THR A 288 -44.47 -27.10 26.11
C THR A 288 -45.20 -27.09 27.45
N ALA A 289 -45.31 -25.93 28.12
CA ALA A 289 -46.13 -25.79 29.32
C ALA A 289 -47.64 -26.00 29.04
N ALA A 290 -48.14 -25.64 27.86
CA ALA A 290 -49.51 -25.93 27.44
C ALA A 290 -49.75 -27.43 27.19
N ARG A 291 -48.80 -28.11 26.54
CA ARG A 291 -48.83 -29.58 26.36
C ARG A 291 -48.86 -30.31 27.70
N ALA A 292 -47.93 -30.00 28.61
CA ALA A 292 -47.86 -30.60 29.94
C ALA A 292 -49.14 -30.39 30.78
N ARG A 293 -49.81 -29.23 30.64
CA ARG A 293 -51.15 -29.02 31.24
C ARG A 293 -52.20 -29.93 30.60
N GLY A 294 -52.17 -30.10 29.28
CA GLY A 294 -53.02 -31.05 28.57
C GLY A 294 -52.80 -32.49 29.01
N ASP A 295 -51.54 -32.93 29.14
CA ASP A 295 -51.20 -34.28 29.61
C ASP A 295 -51.75 -34.54 31.03
N LYS A 296 -51.61 -33.57 31.95
CA LYS A 296 -52.16 -33.66 33.31
C LYS A 296 -53.71 -33.69 33.33
N VAL A 297 -54.38 -33.07 32.35
CA VAL A 297 -55.85 -33.21 32.19
C VAL A 297 -56.21 -34.64 31.76
N HIS A 298 -55.53 -35.22 30.78
CA HIS A 298 -55.78 -36.62 30.36
C HIS A 298 -55.51 -37.63 31.49
N GLU A 299 -54.51 -37.40 32.35
CA GLU A 299 -54.31 -38.19 33.57
C GLU A 299 -55.50 -38.09 34.53
N LEU A 300 -55.99 -36.88 34.81
CA LEU A 300 -57.13 -36.66 35.70
C LEU A 300 -58.44 -37.21 35.12
N GLU A 301 -58.64 -37.18 33.80
CA GLU A 301 -59.78 -37.81 33.13
C GLU A 301 -59.72 -39.34 33.25
N LYS A 302 -58.53 -39.94 33.09
CA LYS A 302 -58.30 -41.38 33.31
C LYS A 302 -58.57 -41.79 34.76
N GLU A 303 -58.10 -41.01 35.74
CA GLU A 303 -58.42 -41.21 37.16
C GLU A 303 -59.94 -41.08 37.42
N ASN A 304 -60.60 -40.09 36.80
CA ASN A 304 -62.04 -39.88 36.93
C ASN A 304 -62.87 -41.05 36.38
N LEU A 305 -62.45 -41.63 35.24
CA LEU A 305 -63.06 -42.83 34.66
C LEU A 305 -62.85 -44.07 35.55
N GLN A 306 -61.66 -44.24 36.14
CA GLN A 306 -61.40 -45.32 37.09
C GLN A 306 -62.25 -45.20 38.38
N LEU A 307 -62.44 -43.98 38.88
CA LEU A 307 -63.33 -43.72 40.03
C LEU A 307 -64.80 -43.98 39.68
N LYS A 308 -65.24 -43.62 38.47
CA LYS A 308 -66.59 -43.95 37.98
C LYS A 308 -66.83 -45.45 37.86
N SER A 309 -65.85 -46.23 37.38
CA SER A 309 -65.93 -47.70 37.37
C SER A 309 -66.10 -48.24 38.79
N LYS A 310 -65.19 -47.89 39.70
CA LYS A 310 -65.24 -48.34 41.11
C LYS A 310 -66.54 -47.96 41.82
N LEU A 311 -67.10 -46.80 41.49
CA LEU A 311 -68.41 -46.39 42.01
C LEU A 311 -69.52 -47.30 41.47
N HIS A 312 -69.52 -47.59 40.17
CA HIS A 312 -70.49 -48.52 39.58
C HIS A 312 -70.36 -49.95 40.14
N ASP A 313 -69.13 -50.43 40.33
CA ASP A 313 -68.86 -51.74 40.96
C ASP A 313 -69.49 -51.80 42.37
N LEU A 314 -69.28 -50.75 43.20
CA LEU A 314 -69.88 -50.64 44.54
C LEU A 314 -71.40 -50.43 44.52
N GLU A 315 -71.97 -49.85 43.46
CA GLU A 315 -73.43 -49.77 43.27
C GLU A 315 -74.04 -51.13 42.93
N LEU A 316 -73.34 -51.94 42.13
CA LEU A 316 -73.74 -53.32 41.84
C LEU A 316 -73.67 -54.17 43.10
N ASP A 317 -72.58 -54.11 43.86
CA ASP A 317 -72.45 -54.81 45.16
C ASP A 317 -73.62 -54.43 46.10
N ARG A 318 -73.83 -53.13 46.33
CA ARG A 318 -74.95 -52.58 47.12
C ARG A 318 -76.31 -53.10 46.65
N ASP A 319 -76.52 -53.21 45.34
CA ASP A 319 -77.80 -53.63 44.77
C ASP A 319 -77.94 -55.16 44.68
N THR A 320 -76.86 -55.93 44.93
CA THR A 320 -76.95 -57.35 45.30
C THR A 320 -77.23 -57.55 46.79
N ASP A 321 -76.60 -56.76 47.67
CA ASP A 321 -76.89 -56.76 49.11
C ASP A 321 -78.36 -56.41 49.39
N LYS A 322 -78.93 -55.41 48.71
CA LYS A 322 -80.37 -55.09 48.78
C LYS A 322 -81.24 -56.29 48.44
N LYS A 323 -80.98 -56.95 47.30
CA LYS A 323 -81.73 -58.14 46.89
C LYS A 323 -81.59 -59.26 47.91
N ARG A 324 -80.41 -59.48 48.49
CA ARG A 324 -80.24 -60.50 49.52
C ARG A 324 -80.96 -60.15 50.82
N ILE A 325 -81.08 -58.86 51.16
CA ILE A 325 -81.91 -58.39 52.27
C ILE A 325 -83.41 -58.57 51.95
N GLU A 326 -83.84 -58.28 50.73
CA GLU A 326 -85.22 -58.49 50.26
C GLU A 326 -85.59 -59.99 50.30
N GLU A 327 -84.75 -60.87 49.75
CA GLU A 327 -84.86 -62.33 49.87
C GLU A 327 -84.95 -62.78 51.34
N LEU A 328 -84.07 -62.30 52.22
CA LEU A 328 -84.07 -62.64 53.65
C LEU A 328 -85.30 -62.10 54.39
N LEU A 329 -85.91 -61.00 53.94
CA LEU A 329 -87.17 -60.48 54.48
C LEU A 329 -88.37 -61.29 53.99
N GLU A 330 -88.37 -61.75 52.75
CA GLU A 330 -89.38 -62.67 52.21
C GLU A 330 -89.29 -64.04 52.91
N GLU A 331 -88.08 -64.60 53.07
CA GLU A 331 -87.80 -65.81 53.86
C GLU A 331 -88.34 -65.65 55.31
N ASN A 332 -88.07 -64.51 55.98
CA ASN A 332 -88.59 -64.24 57.32
C ASN A 332 -90.12 -64.11 57.36
N MET A 333 -90.73 -63.42 56.39
CA MET A 333 -92.19 -63.26 56.30
C MET A 333 -92.88 -64.62 56.08
N VAL A 334 -92.33 -65.48 55.24
CA VAL A 334 -92.83 -66.85 55.03
C VAL A 334 -92.68 -67.68 56.31
N LEU A 335 -91.56 -67.57 57.03
CA LEU A 335 -91.37 -68.24 58.32
C LEU A 335 -92.32 -67.71 59.41
N GLU A 336 -92.57 -66.40 59.48
CA GLU A 336 -93.52 -65.80 60.43
C GLU A 336 -94.97 -66.19 60.10
N ILE A 337 -95.33 -66.28 58.81
CA ILE A 337 -96.62 -66.79 58.35
C ILE A 337 -96.76 -68.27 58.71
N ALA A 338 -95.74 -69.10 58.46
CA ALA A 338 -95.75 -70.52 58.81
C ALA A 338 -95.81 -70.74 60.34
N GLN A 339 -95.12 -69.91 61.12
CA GLN A 339 -95.22 -69.91 62.58
C GLN A 339 -96.62 -69.52 63.05
N LYS A 340 -97.22 -68.46 62.48
CA LYS A 340 -98.59 -68.03 62.78
C LYS A 340 -99.62 -69.09 62.37
N GLN A 341 -99.42 -69.76 61.24
CA GLN A 341 -100.26 -70.88 60.79
C GLN A 341 -100.13 -72.06 61.76
N SER A 342 -98.92 -72.51 62.10
CA SER A 342 -98.71 -73.59 63.06
C SER A 342 -99.24 -73.26 64.47
N MET A 343 -99.13 -72.00 64.91
CA MET A 343 -99.75 -71.52 66.15
C MET A 343 -101.28 -71.48 66.08
N ASN A 344 -101.84 -71.08 64.93
CA ASN A 344 -103.29 -71.10 64.70
C ASN A 344 -103.84 -72.53 64.57
N GLU A 345 -103.10 -73.46 63.95
CA GLU A 345 -103.41 -74.89 63.91
C GLU A 345 -103.33 -75.49 65.31
N SER A 346 -102.30 -75.16 66.10
CA SER A 346 -102.20 -75.57 67.50
C SER A 346 -103.34 -75.01 68.35
N ALA A 347 -103.75 -73.76 68.12
CA ALA A 347 -104.90 -73.14 68.77
C ALA A 347 -106.24 -73.71 68.28
N HIS A 348 -106.35 -74.10 67.00
CA HIS A 348 -107.54 -74.72 66.43
C HIS A 348 -107.70 -76.17 66.90
N LEU A 349 -106.61 -76.94 67.01
CA LEU A 349 -106.58 -78.27 67.64
C LEU A 349 -106.87 -78.16 69.15
N GLY A 350 -106.32 -77.14 69.82
CA GLY A 350 -106.66 -76.82 71.21
C GLY A 350 -108.15 -76.48 71.38
N TRP A 351 -108.71 -75.69 70.46
CA TRP A 351 -110.14 -75.37 70.40
C TRP A 351 -110.99 -76.57 70.03
N GLU A 352 -110.55 -77.46 69.14
CA GLU A 352 -111.26 -78.71 68.84
C GLU A 352 -111.27 -79.65 70.04
N LEU A 353 -110.17 -79.77 70.79
CA LEU A 353 -110.13 -80.47 72.08
C LEU A 353 -111.03 -79.80 73.13
N GLU A 354 -111.13 -78.47 73.13
CA GLU A 354 -112.01 -77.73 74.05
C GLU A 354 -113.50 -77.81 73.65
N GLN A 355 -113.81 -77.86 72.35
CA GLN A 355 -115.17 -78.06 71.83
C GLN A 355 -115.60 -79.53 71.95
N LEU A 356 -114.70 -80.49 71.77
CA LEU A 356 -114.96 -81.91 72.07
C LEU A 356 -115.13 -82.17 73.58
N SER A 357 -114.67 -81.26 74.45
CA SER A 357 -114.96 -81.30 75.89
C SER A 357 -116.13 -80.41 76.36
N LYS A 358 -116.70 -79.55 75.49
CA LYS A 358 -117.82 -78.64 75.83
C LYS A 358 -119.10 -78.80 75.01
N ASN A 359 -119.03 -79.33 73.78
CA ASN A 359 -120.20 -79.54 72.91
C ASN A 359 -120.74 -80.97 72.94
N ALA A 360 -120.47 -81.70 74.03
CA ALA A 360 -121.41 -82.71 74.50
C ALA A 360 -122.61 -82.01 75.20
N ASP A 361 -123.36 -81.17 74.46
CA ASP A 361 -124.82 -80.93 74.60
C ASP A 361 -125.38 -79.75 73.73
N LEU A 362 -126.16 -80.10 72.70
CA LEU A 362 -127.43 -79.47 72.24
C LEU A 362 -127.50 -78.04 71.57
N SER A 363 -127.56 -78.04 70.22
CA SER A 363 -128.74 -77.63 69.39
C SER A 363 -129.19 -76.15 69.11
N ASP A 364 -128.93 -75.69 67.87
CA ASP A 364 -129.85 -75.07 66.86
C ASP A 364 -130.47 -73.62 66.94
N ALA A 365 -130.80 -73.07 65.74
CA ALA A 365 -131.88 -72.12 65.35
C ALA A 365 -131.73 -70.55 65.30
N SER A 366 -131.23 -70.04 64.16
CA SER A 366 -131.87 -69.07 63.20
C SER A 366 -132.56 -67.72 63.60
N ARG A 367 -132.20 -66.58 62.94
CA ARG A 367 -133.08 -65.63 62.16
C ARG A 367 -132.38 -64.36 61.58
N LYS A 368 -133.09 -63.54 60.77
CA LYS A 368 -132.63 -62.34 59.99
C LYS A 368 -133.51 -61.08 60.17
N SER A 369 -133.07 -59.90 59.69
CA SER A 369 -133.91 -58.69 59.44
C SER A 369 -133.40 -57.82 58.26
N PHE A 370 -134.17 -56.81 57.81
CA PHE A 370 -134.25 -56.35 56.40
C PHE A 370 -133.95 -54.85 56.11
N VAL A 371 -133.45 -54.06 57.07
CA VAL A 371 -133.46 -52.57 56.97
C VAL A 371 -132.35 -51.96 56.08
N PHE A 372 -131.34 -52.74 55.64
CA PHE A 372 -130.11 -52.20 55.02
C PHE A 372 -130.27 -51.71 53.56
N GLU A 373 -131.08 -52.40 52.75
CA GLU A 373 -131.02 -52.33 51.28
C GLU A 373 -131.44 -50.99 50.65
N LEU A 374 -132.15 -50.13 51.38
CA LEU A 374 -132.70 -48.87 50.84
C LEU A 374 -131.70 -47.70 50.81
N ASN A 375 -130.66 -47.69 51.66
CA ASN A 375 -129.72 -46.57 51.74
C ASN A 375 -128.66 -46.61 50.63
N GLU A 376 -128.29 -47.81 50.18
CA GLU A 376 -127.17 -48.06 49.26
C GLU A 376 -127.45 -47.56 47.82
N CYS A 377 -128.71 -47.62 47.39
CA CYS A 377 -129.12 -47.27 46.02
C CYS A 377 -128.99 -45.77 45.70
N ALA A 378 -129.22 -44.89 46.68
CA ALA A 378 -129.17 -43.44 46.48
C ALA A 378 -127.72 -42.93 46.30
N SER A 379 -126.80 -43.35 47.18
CA SER A 379 -125.40 -42.94 47.17
C SER A 379 -124.66 -43.35 45.89
N SER A 380 -124.99 -44.52 45.34
CA SER A 380 -124.37 -45.07 44.13
C SER A 380 -124.52 -44.17 42.88
N ARG A 381 -125.61 -43.39 42.78
CA ARG A 381 -125.90 -42.60 41.57
C ARG A 381 -125.16 -41.26 41.50
N ILE A 382 -124.85 -40.64 42.63
CA ILE A 382 -124.11 -39.36 42.68
C ILE A 382 -122.63 -39.61 42.31
N LEU A 383 -122.03 -40.63 42.91
CA LEU A 383 -120.61 -40.99 42.74
C LEU A 383 -120.20 -41.27 41.27
N LYS A 384 -121.14 -41.66 40.40
CA LYS A 384 -120.88 -41.85 38.96
C LYS A 384 -120.68 -40.52 38.22
N LEU A 385 -121.58 -39.55 38.44
CA LEU A 385 -121.54 -38.26 37.74
C LEU A 385 -120.31 -37.43 38.13
N GLU A 386 -119.86 -37.54 39.39
CA GLU A 386 -118.62 -36.89 39.85
C GLU A 386 -117.38 -37.46 39.15
N LYS A 387 -117.30 -38.79 38.99
CA LYS A 387 -116.22 -39.46 38.25
C LYS A 387 -116.21 -39.12 36.76
N GLU A 388 -117.39 -39.01 36.14
CA GLU A 388 -117.53 -38.62 34.72
C GLU A 388 -117.11 -37.16 34.47
N ASN A 389 -117.37 -36.25 35.42
CA ASN A 389 -116.90 -34.86 35.31
C ASN A 389 -115.37 -34.76 35.52
N GLN A 390 -114.82 -35.50 36.48
CA GLN A 390 -113.36 -35.56 36.71
C GLN A 390 -112.59 -36.14 35.53
N SER A 391 -113.10 -37.19 34.85
CA SER A 391 -112.41 -37.79 33.69
C SER A 391 -112.41 -36.88 32.45
N LEU A 392 -113.46 -36.08 32.26
CA LEU A 392 -113.52 -35.06 31.21
C LEU A 392 -112.55 -33.90 31.48
N GLN A 393 -112.40 -33.46 32.74
CA GLN A 393 -111.41 -32.44 33.10
C GLN A 393 -109.97 -32.95 32.89
N SER A 394 -109.70 -34.21 33.28
CA SER A 394 -108.40 -34.85 33.09
C SER A 394 -107.98 -34.98 31.61
N THR A 395 -108.93 -35.34 30.74
CA THR A 395 -108.66 -35.44 29.28
C THR A 395 -108.45 -34.07 28.61
N ILE A 396 -109.17 -33.02 29.04
CA ILE A 396 -108.93 -31.64 28.56
C ILE A 396 -107.55 -31.14 28.99
N GLN A 397 -107.08 -31.47 30.20
CA GLN A 397 -105.74 -31.08 30.66
C GLN A 397 -104.65 -31.81 29.86
N GLY A 398 -104.74 -33.14 29.72
CA GLY A 398 -103.75 -33.92 28.96
C GLY A 398 -103.62 -33.49 27.49
N LEU A 399 -104.69 -33.01 26.85
CA LEU A 399 -104.63 -32.44 25.50
C LEU A 399 -103.90 -31.10 25.43
N ARG A 400 -103.93 -30.28 26.50
CA ARG A 400 -103.14 -29.04 26.58
C ARG A 400 -101.66 -29.34 26.82
N ASP A 401 -101.39 -30.26 27.73
CA ASP A 401 -100.02 -30.67 28.07
C ASP A 401 -99.33 -31.27 26.82
N ALA A 402 -100.03 -32.11 26.06
CA ALA A 402 -99.55 -32.64 24.78
C ALA A 402 -99.28 -31.55 23.72
N SER A 403 -100.06 -30.47 23.70
CA SER A 403 -99.83 -29.34 22.79
C SER A 403 -98.57 -28.54 23.15
N LEU A 404 -98.29 -28.36 24.44
CA LEU A 404 -97.08 -27.68 24.91
C LEU A 404 -95.82 -28.52 24.60
N VAL A 405 -95.87 -29.83 24.86
CA VAL A 405 -94.77 -30.76 24.52
C VAL A 405 -94.47 -30.75 23.01
N LEU A 406 -95.48 -30.56 22.16
CA LEU A 406 -95.28 -30.41 20.71
C LEU A 406 -94.53 -29.11 20.36
N GLU A 407 -94.90 -27.96 20.93
CA GLU A 407 -94.18 -26.70 20.71
C GLU A 407 -92.73 -26.75 21.23
N GLU A 408 -92.52 -27.30 22.42
CA GLU A 408 -91.17 -27.53 22.99
C GLU A 408 -90.32 -28.45 22.10
N SER A 409 -90.92 -29.52 21.56
CA SER A 409 -90.23 -30.44 20.64
C SER A 409 -89.84 -29.75 19.32
N GLY A 410 -90.68 -28.84 18.81
CA GLY A 410 -90.43 -28.07 17.60
C GLY A 410 -89.27 -27.08 17.77
N LEU A 411 -89.23 -26.35 18.89
CA LEU A 411 -88.12 -25.47 19.23
C LEU A 411 -86.81 -26.25 19.35
N LYS A 412 -86.82 -27.38 20.07
CA LYS A 412 -85.65 -28.25 20.27
C LYS A 412 -85.15 -28.87 18.96
N CYS A 413 -86.04 -29.22 18.04
CA CYS A 413 -85.66 -29.68 16.70
C CYS A 413 -84.92 -28.56 15.93
N GLY A 414 -85.47 -27.34 15.94
CA GLY A 414 -84.86 -26.16 15.32
C GLY A 414 -83.58 -25.65 16.01
N GLU A 415 -83.21 -26.16 17.19
CA GLU A 415 -81.89 -25.97 17.80
C GLU A 415 -80.91 -27.03 17.31
N LEU A 416 -81.31 -28.31 17.33
CA LEU A 416 -80.50 -29.43 16.82
C LEU A 416 -80.16 -29.27 15.32
N GLU A 417 -81.06 -28.72 14.50
CA GLU A 417 -80.77 -28.38 13.10
C GLU A 417 -79.66 -27.33 12.96
N LYS A 418 -79.63 -26.31 13.84
CA LYS A 418 -78.58 -25.27 13.84
C LYS A 418 -77.25 -25.83 14.31
N GLU A 419 -77.24 -26.70 15.32
CA GLU A 419 -76.04 -27.39 15.78
C GLU A 419 -75.51 -28.32 14.69
N ASN A 420 -76.36 -29.13 14.05
CA ASN A 420 -75.98 -30.03 12.98
C ASN A 420 -75.41 -29.27 11.75
N HIS A 421 -75.96 -28.10 11.41
CA HIS A 421 -75.39 -27.23 10.37
C HIS A 421 -74.04 -26.62 10.76
N GLN A 422 -73.85 -26.26 12.04
CA GLN A 422 -72.55 -25.80 12.56
C GLN A 422 -71.50 -26.92 12.57
N LEU A 423 -71.88 -28.12 12.99
CA LEU A 423 -71.04 -29.32 12.96
C LEU A 423 -70.67 -29.70 11.53
N SER A 424 -71.62 -29.65 10.59
CA SER A 424 -71.37 -29.87 9.15
C SER A 424 -70.30 -28.91 8.61
N LYS A 425 -70.43 -27.60 8.89
CA LYS A 425 -69.41 -26.59 8.53
C LYS A 425 -68.07 -26.76 9.25
N LYS A 426 -68.04 -27.42 10.41
CA LYS A 426 -66.79 -27.77 11.12
C LYS A 426 -66.14 -29.00 10.50
N ILE A 427 -66.92 -30.00 10.10
CA ILE A 427 -66.48 -31.20 9.38
C ILE A 427 -65.89 -30.79 8.02
N GLU A 428 -66.59 -29.95 7.24
CA GLU A 428 -66.11 -29.42 5.95
C GLU A 428 -64.75 -28.71 6.09
N LYS A 429 -64.59 -27.85 7.11
CA LYS A 429 -63.31 -27.19 7.40
C LYS A 429 -62.21 -28.20 7.74
N LEU A 430 -62.49 -29.17 8.60
CA LEU A 430 -61.55 -30.23 8.98
C LEU A 430 -61.18 -31.14 7.80
N GLN A 431 -62.12 -31.42 6.88
CA GLN A 431 -61.87 -32.15 5.64
C GLN A 431 -60.89 -31.39 4.75
N THR A 432 -61.14 -30.10 4.46
CA THR A 432 -60.18 -29.32 3.65
C THR A 432 -58.83 -29.12 4.35
N GLN A 433 -58.78 -29.12 5.69
CA GLN A 433 -57.50 -29.11 6.42
C GLN A 433 -56.77 -30.45 6.23
N LEU A 434 -57.46 -31.58 6.44
CA LEU A 434 -56.91 -32.92 6.20
C LEU A 434 -56.43 -33.11 4.75
N GLU A 435 -57.10 -32.52 3.77
CA GLU A 435 -56.68 -32.53 2.36
C GLU A 435 -55.40 -31.73 2.11
N ARG A 436 -55.25 -30.55 2.75
CA ARG A 436 -54.00 -29.77 2.69
C ARG A 436 -52.84 -30.46 3.39
N GLU A 437 -53.07 -31.06 4.56
CA GLU A 437 -52.07 -31.87 5.27
C GLU A 437 -51.68 -33.11 4.45
N LYS A 438 -52.63 -33.76 3.78
CA LYS A 438 -52.33 -34.86 2.84
C LYS A 438 -51.46 -34.41 1.68
N GLN A 439 -51.77 -33.27 1.04
CA GLN A 439 -50.94 -32.75 -0.04
C GLN A 439 -49.53 -32.39 0.46
N SER A 440 -49.43 -31.69 1.60
CA SER A 440 -48.15 -31.35 2.23
C SER A 440 -47.30 -32.60 2.55
N ASN A 441 -47.92 -33.66 3.06
CA ASN A 441 -47.23 -34.94 3.28
C ASN A 441 -46.83 -35.60 1.96
N GLN A 442 -47.66 -35.57 0.92
CA GLN A 442 -47.33 -36.10 -0.41
C GLN A 442 -46.12 -35.37 -1.03
N ASP A 443 -46.09 -34.05 -0.90
CA ASP A 443 -45.00 -33.19 -1.38
C ASP A 443 -43.70 -33.50 -0.61
N LEU A 444 -43.77 -33.64 0.72
CA LEU A 444 -42.65 -34.06 1.58
C LEU A 444 -42.18 -35.50 1.30
N GLU A 445 -43.09 -36.43 0.97
CA GLU A 445 -42.74 -37.78 0.52
C GLU A 445 -41.95 -37.72 -0.80
N THR A 446 -42.41 -36.95 -1.79
CA THR A 446 -41.66 -36.80 -3.05
C THR A 446 -40.27 -36.19 -2.86
N LEU A 447 -40.15 -35.15 -2.02
CA LEU A 447 -38.85 -34.54 -1.70
C LEU A 447 -37.93 -35.51 -0.93
N SER A 448 -38.50 -36.35 -0.06
CA SER A 448 -37.76 -37.41 0.64
C SER A 448 -37.22 -38.46 -0.33
N GLU A 449 -38.03 -38.91 -1.30
CA GLU A 449 -37.57 -39.82 -2.35
C GLU A 449 -36.49 -39.19 -3.26
N GLU A 450 -36.61 -37.91 -3.60
CA GLU A 450 -35.58 -37.19 -4.37
C GLU A 450 -34.25 -37.11 -3.61
N LEU A 451 -34.28 -36.75 -2.32
CA LEU A 451 -33.08 -36.74 -1.46
C LEU A 451 -32.48 -38.14 -1.25
N ILE A 452 -33.30 -39.20 -1.27
CA ILE A 452 -32.81 -40.59 -1.26
C ILE A 452 -32.10 -40.91 -2.58
N ARG A 453 -32.67 -40.55 -3.73
CA ARG A 453 -32.06 -40.76 -5.06
C ARG A 453 -30.74 -39.99 -5.20
N GLU A 454 -30.67 -38.73 -4.76
CA GLU A 454 -29.42 -37.95 -4.74
C GLU A 454 -28.37 -38.60 -3.84
N LYS A 455 -28.76 -39.07 -2.65
CA LYS A 455 -27.87 -39.77 -1.72
C LYS A 455 -27.34 -41.08 -2.31
N GLU A 456 -28.18 -41.87 -2.97
CA GLU A 456 -27.79 -43.13 -3.63
C GLU A 456 -26.84 -42.86 -4.81
N GLN A 457 -27.11 -41.82 -5.60
CA GLN A 457 -26.21 -41.37 -6.66
C GLN A 457 -24.84 -40.93 -6.10
N LEU A 458 -24.82 -40.08 -5.08
CA LEU A 458 -23.58 -39.65 -4.41
C LEU A 458 -22.83 -40.81 -3.75
N GLN A 459 -23.52 -41.86 -3.30
CA GLN A 459 -22.89 -43.09 -2.80
C GLN A 459 -22.25 -43.90 -3.95
N SER A 460 -22.91 -44.02 -5.11
CA SER A 460 -22.35 -44.63 -6.33
C SER A 460 -21.11 -43.87 -6.83
N ASP A 461 -21.15 -42.54 -6.85
CA ASP A 461 -20.03 -41.68 -7.26
C ASP A 461 -18.86 -41.78 -6.26
N MET A 462 -19.16 -41.91 -4.96
CA MET A 462 -18.15 -42.20 -3.94
C MET A 462 -17.53 -43.59 -4.07
N GLU A 463 -18.28 -44.60 -4.50
CA GLU A 463 -17.76 -45.97 -4.68
C GLU A 463 -16.95 -46.13 -5.97
N THR A 464 -17.38 -45.52 -7.07
CA THR A 464 -16.59 -45.47 -8.32
C THR A 464 -15.28 -44.71 -8.12
N LEU A 465 -15.29 -43.56 -7.45
CA LEU A 465 -14.07 -42.80 -7.14
C LEU A 465 -13.13 -43.56 -6.19
N LYS A 466 -13.66 -44.31 -5.21
CA LYS A 466 -12.84 -45.24 -4.40
C LYS A 466 -12.23 -46.35 -5.25
N ALA A 467 -12.98 -46.94 -6.18
CA ALA A 467 -12.48 -47.98 -7.07
C ALA A 467 -11.37 -47.46 -7.99
N ASP A 468 -11.49 -46.24 -8.51
CA ASP A 468 -10.44 -45.58 -9.32
C ASP A 468 -9.21 -45.23 -8.50
N LYS A 469 -9.35 -44.82 -7.25
CA LYS A 469 -8.21 -44.63 -6.35
C LYS A 469 -7.53 -45.96 -6.00
N ALA A 470 -8.29 -47.05 -5.81
CA ALA A 470 -7.73 -48.38 -5.61
C ALA A 470 -6.98 -48.90 -6.85
N ARG A 471 -7.49 -48.65 -8.07
CA ARG A 471 -6.78 -48.91 -9.34
C ARG A 471 -5.47 -48.12 -9.39
N GLN A 472 -5.53 -46.80 -9.19
CA GLN A 472 -4.36 -45.92 -9.21
C GLN A 472 -3.27 -46.34 -8.21
N ILE A 473 -3.64 -46.77 -7.00
CA ILE A 473 -2.68 -47.30 -6.01
C ILE A 473 -2.04 -48.60 -6.53
N LYS A 474 -2.84 -49.54 -7.02
CA LYS A 474 -2.35 -50.84 -7.52
C LYS A 474 -1.40 -50.68 -8.72
N ASP A 475 -1.61 -49.68 -9.56
CA ASP A 475 -0.74 -49.41 -10.72
C ASP A 475 0.60 -48.80 -10.27
N LEU A 476 0.58 -47.88 -9.30
CA LEU A 476 1.80 -47.35 -8.67
C LEU A 476 2.57 -48.42 -7.87
N GLU A 477 1.88 -49.38 -7.25
CA GLU A 477 2.51 -50.54 -6.61
C GLU A 477 3.21 -51.46 -7.62
N GLN A 478 2.59 -51.72 -8.78
CA GLN A 478 3.20 -52.48 -9.87
C GLN A 478 4.44 -51.78 -10.45
N GLU A 479 4.40 -50.45 -10.62
CA GLU A 479 5.54 -49.64 -11.07
C GLU A 479 6.68 -49.66 -10.03
N LYS A 480 6.36 -49.42 -8.75
CA LYS A 480 7.31 -49.55 -7.63
C LYS A 480 7.98 -50.92 -7.61
N ASP A 481 7.22 -52.00 -7.80
CA ASP A 481 7.78 -53.35 -7.84
C ASP A 481 8.58 -53.64 -9.11
N HIS A 482 8.27 -52.99 -10.23
CA HIS A 482 9.10 -53.04 -11.44
C HIS A 482 10.45 -52.33 -11.22
N LEU A 483 10.43 -51.13 -10.62
CA LEU A 483 11.64 -50.39 -10.23
C LEU A 483 12.47 -51.17 -9.20
N ASN A 484 11.84 -51.76 -8.18
CA ASN A 484 12.51 -52.62 -7.20
C ASN A 484 13.20 -53.81 -7.87
N ARG A 485 12.54 -54.50 -8.81
CA ARG A 485 13.14 -55.58 -9.60
C ARG A 485 14.34 -55.09 -10.43
N ALA A 486 14.23 -53.94 -11.11
CA ALA A 486 15.34 -53.36 -11.87
C ALA A 486 16.54 -53.00 -10.97
N VAL A 487 16.31 -52.41 -9.79
CA VAL A 487 17.34 -52.12 -8.79
C VAL A 487 17.96 -53.41 -8.23
N TRP A 488 17.16 -54.45 -7.99
CA TRP A 488 17.66 -55.74 -7.51
C TRP A 488 18.58 -56.41 -8.56
N SER A 489 18.17 -56.47 -9.83
CA SER A 489 19.01 -56.98 -10.93
C SER A 489 20.22 -56.09 -11.26
N LEU A 490 20.26 -54.83 -10.81
CA LEU A 490 21.48 -54.01 -10.82
C LEU A 490 22.43 -54.40 -9.68
N ARG A 491 21.90 -54.58 -8.46
CA ARG A 491 22.67 -55.02 -7.28
C ARG A 491 23.25 -56.42 -7.47
N GLU A 492 22.46 -57.37 -7.94
CA GLU A 492 22.88 -58.75 -8.23
C GLU A 492 24.07 -58.78 -9.21
N ARG A 493 24.00 -58.01 -10.31
CA ARG A 493 25.13 -57.89 -11.26
C ARG A 493 26.40 -57.33 -10.61
N SER A 494 26.28 -56.38 -9.67
CA SER A 494 27.43 -55.86 -8.93
C SER A 494 27.99 -56.88 -7.92
N GLN A 495 27.13 -57.65 -7.25
CA GLN A 495 27.51 -58.66 -6.26
C GLN A 495 28.15 -59.90 -6.91
N VAL A 496 27.61 -60.41 -8.01
CA VAL A 496 28.20 -61.54 -8.74
C VAL A 496 29.61 -61.19 -9.25
N SER A 497 29.84 -59.93 -9.62
CA SER A 497 31.17 -59.43 -10.01
C SER A 497 32.19 -59.45 -8.86
N SER A 498 31.77 -59.18 -7.62
CA SER A 498 32.65 -59.29 -6.44
C SER A 498 32.81 -60.74 -5.96
N GLU A 499 31.75 -61.55 -5.97
CA GLU A 499 31.79 -62.96 -5.55
C GLU A 499 32.65 -63.84 -6.47
N ALA A 500 32.71 -63.54 -7.78
CA ALA A 500 33.61 -64.24 -8.70
C ALA A 500 35.07 -64.10 -8.25
N ARG A 501 35.51 -62.86 -7.94
CA ARG A 501 36.86 -62.59 -7.41
C ARG A 501 37.14 -63.27 -6.07
N MET A 502 36.12 -63.46 -5.24
CA MET A 502 36.25 -64.13 -3.94
C MET A 502 36.40 -65.66 -4.09
N LYS A 503 35.61 -66.27 -4.99
CA LYS A 503 35.57 -67.74 -5.17
C LYS A 503 36.82 -68.31 -5.81
N ASP A 504 37.63 -67.52 -6.52
CA ASP A 504 38.93 -67.99 -7.03
C ASP A 504 40.00 -68.04 -5.93
N VAL A 505 40.01 -67.09 -4.99
CA VAL A 505 40.91 -67.08 -3.81
C VAL A 505 40.56 -68.22 -2.83
N GLU A 506 39.29 -68.60 -2.71
CA GLU A 506 38.90 -69.76 -1.90
C GLU A 506 39.39 -71.11 -2.44
N LYS A 507 39.53 -71.25 -3.77
CA LYS A 507 39.97 -72.51 -4.40
C LYS A 507 41.42 -72.82 -4.08
N GLU A 508 42.30 -71.81 -4.10
CA GLU A 508 43.70 -71.98 -3.70
C GLU A 508 43.84 -72.47 -2.25
N ASN A 509 43.04 -71.91 -1.32
CA ASN A 509 43.09 -72.34 0.09
C ASN A 509 42.56 -73.77 0.31
N LYS A 510 41.52 -74.21 -0.42
CA LYS A 510 40.92 -75.54 -0.22
C LYS A 510 41.82 -76.69 -0.69
N ALA A 511 42.68 -76.47 -1.69
CA ALA A 511 43.63 -77.46 -2.18
C ALA A 511 44.66 -77.90 -1.11
N LEU A 512 45.08 -76.99 -0.24
CA LEU A 512 46.10 -77.26 0.79
C LEU A 512 45.59 -78.12 1.96
N HIS A 513 44.29 -78.10 2.26
CA HIS A 513 43.72 -78.82 3.40
C HIS A 513 43.38 -80.29 3.13
N GLN A 514 42.96 -80.63 1.89
CA GLN A 514 42.50 -82.00 1.58
C GLN A 514 43.63 -83.03 1.65
N SER A 515 44.88 -82.63 1.39
CA SER A 515 46.08 -83.48 1.48
C SER A 515 46.40 -84.00 2.89
N VAL A 516 45.72 -83.53 3.94
CA VAL A 516 46.00 -83.89 5.34
C VAL A 516 44.98 -84.90 5.90
N THR A 517 43.76 -84.93 5.39
CA THR A 517 42.64 -85.67 6.02
C THR A 517 42.50 -87.13 5.61
N GLU A 518 43.01 -87.55 4.45
CA GLU A 518 42.77 -88.89 3.91
C GLU A 518 43.54 -90.02 4.63
N ALA A 519 44.48 -89.69 5.52
CA ALA A 519 45.38 -90.64 6.17
C ALA A 519 44.75 -91.50 7.30
N ASN A 520 43.59 -91.13 7.85
CA ASN A 520 43.17 -91.59 9.20
C ASN A 520 41.90 -92.50 9.28
N GLY A 521 41.26 -92.89 8.18
CA GLY A 521 39.81 -93.23 8.21
C GLY A 521 39.32 -94.70 8.21
N LYS A 522 40.15 -95.76 8.23
CA LYS A 522 39.74 -97.12 7.78
C LYS A 522 39.79 -98.24 8.85
N LEU A 523 38.91 -98.29 9.88
CA LEU A 523 39.02 -99.32 10.95
C LEU A 523 37.78 -99.94 11.68
N SER A 524 36.51 -99.53 11.52
CA SER A 524 35.41 -99.99 12.44
C SER A 524 34.00 -100.14 11.81
N GLN A 525 33.25 -101.28 11.94
CA GLN A 525 31.91 -101.37 11.30
C GLN A 525 30.80 -102.45 11.63
N LEU A 526 31.04 -103.67 12.16
CA LEU A 526 30.53 -104.88 11.45
C LEU A 526 29.45 -105.86 12.03
N GLU A 527 28.85 -105.73 13.23
CA GLU A 527 28.68 -106.94 14.09
C GLU A 527 27.29 -107.62 14.40
N PHE A 528 26.10 -106.99 14.43
CA PHE A 528 25.08 -107.36 15.46
C PHE A 528 23.57 -107.50 15.04
N GLU A 529 23.06 -108.69 14.63
CA GLU A 529 21.60 -108.94 14.34
C GLU A 529 21.09 -110.43 14.48
N LYS A 530 20.12 -110.83 15.39
CA LYS A 530 19.38 -112.18 15.40
C LYS A 530 18.30 -112.57 16.53
N ARG A 531 17.12 -113.23 16.19
CA ARG A 531 16.27 -114.33 16.91
C ARG A 531 14.80 -114.16 17.59
N GLN A 532 13.80 -115.13 17.38
CA GLN A 532 12.84 -115.92 18.34
C GLN A 532 11.19 -115.94 18.40
N LEU A 533 10.39 -117.09 18.66
CA LEU A 533 8.83 -117.31 18.86
C LEU A 533 8.13 -118.73 19.35
N HIS A 534 6.76 -118.88 19.68
CA HIS A 534 5.65 -120.02 19.51
C HIS A 534 4.84 -120.98 20.61
N ARG A 535 3.45 -121.26 20.53
CA ARG A 535 2.51 -122.52 20.82
C ARG A 535 1.30 -122.78 21.91
N ASP A 536 0.51 -123.96 21.89
CA ASP A 536 -1.00 -124.31 22.19
C ASP A 536 -1.40 -125.82 22.74
N LEU A 537 -2.59 -126.54 23.04
CA LEU A 537 -4.15 -126.50 23.29
C LEU A 537 -4.98 -127.89 23.70
N GLU A 538 -6.25 -127.95 24.32
CA GLU A 538 -7.53 -128.90 24.20
C GLU A 538 -8.12 -130.18 25.09
N GLN A 539 -9.52 -130.46 25.20
CA GLN A 539 -10.45 -131.75 25.33
C GLN A 539 -11.31 -132.42 26.58
N ALA A 540 -12.48 -133.21 26.36
CA ALA A 540 -13.21 -134.42 27.07
C ALA A 540 -14.69 -134.52 27.81
N LYS A 541 -15.48 -135.71 27.90
CA LYS A 541 -16.80 -136.08 28.70
C LYS A 541 -17.47 -137.57 28.64
N GLU A 542 -18.46 -138.03 29.53
CA GLU A 542 -19.72 -138.96 29.38
C GLU A 542 -20.18 -140.17 30.40
N LYS A 543 -21.52 -140.54 30.47
CA LYS A 543 -22.34 -141.78 30.95
C LYS A 543 -22.56 -142.20 32.48
N GLY A 544 -23.51 -143.08 32.99
CA GLY A 544 -24.75 -143.84 32.53
C GLY A 544 -25.51 -144.84 33.55
N GLU A 545 -26.77 -145.30 33.23
CA GLU A 545 -27.92 -146.15 33.82
C GLU A 545 -27.86 -147.41 34.80
N ARG A 546 -28.93 -147.70 35.61
CA ARG A 546 -29.28 -149.03 36.28
C ARG A 546 -30.64 -149.24 37.09
N ALA A 547 -31.83 -148.88 36.60
CA ALA A 547 -33.00 -148.50 37.47
C ALA A 547 -33.91 -149.54 38.22
N GLU A 548 -34.38 -150.64 37.60
CA GLU A 548 -35.79 -151.09 37.81
C GLU A 548 -36.17 -151.84 39.12
N LYS A 549 -35.25 -152.38 39.93
CA LYS A 549 -35.64 -153.17 41.13
C LYS A 549 -36.32 -152.37 42.24
N LEU A 550 -36.29 -151.03 42.16
CA LEU A 550 -36.85 -150.10 43.15
C LEU A 550 -38.40 -150.08 43.18
N GLU A 551 -39.09 -150.58 42.15
CA GLU A 551 -40.54 -150.41 41.98
C GLU A 551 -41.41 -151.02 43.10
N ARG A 552 -40.95 -152.03 43.84
CA ARG A 552 -41.73 -152.61 44.95
C ARG A 552 -41.49 -151.92 46.29
N GLU A 553 -40.36 -151.25 46.45
CA GLU A 553 -40.15 -150.30 47.56
C GLU A 553 -40.93 -149.00 47.29
N LEU A 554 -41.05 -148.61 46.02
CA LEU A 554 -41.77 -147.43 45.55
C LEU A 554 -43.21 -147.33 46.10
N GLN A 555 -43.97 -148.43 46.18
CA GLN A 555 -45.36 -148.39 46.69
C GLN A 555 -45.45 -148.06 48.18
N ARG A 556 -44.52 -148.56 49.00
CA ARG A 556 -44.47 -148.18 50.43
C ARG A 556 -43.91 -146.77 50.61
N LEU A 557 -42.92 -146.40 49.79
CA LEU A 557 -42.40 -145.03 49.72
C LEU A 557 -43.43 -144.04 49.16
N GLN A 558 -44.46 -144.46 48.42
CA GLN A 558 -45.51 -143.58 47.89
C GLN A 558 -46.41 -143.01 48.99
N GLU A 559 -46.74 -143.78 50.03
CA GLU A 559 -47.53 -143.26 51.17
C GLU A 559 -46.71 -142.28 52.03
N GLU A 560 -45.42 -142.57 52.25
CA GLU A 560 -44.51 -141.67 52.96
C GLU A 560 -44.19 -140.41 52.12
N ASN A 561 -43.98 -140.54 50.80
CA ASN A 561 -43.89 -139.41 49.86
C ASN A 561 -45.18 -138.58 49.85
N GLY A 562 -46.37 -139.19 49.92
CA GLY A 562 -47.64 -138.48 50.02
C GLY A 562 -47.75 -137.58 51.27
N ARG A 563 -47.02 -137.93 52.34
CA ARG A 563 -46.91 -137.13 53.58
C ARG A 563 -45.75 -136.13 53.54
N LEU A 564 -44.65 -136.44 52.85
CA LEU A 564 -43.51 -135.53 52.65
C LEU A 564 -43.81 -134.43 51.63
N ALA A 565 -44.46 -134.75 50.50
CA ALA A 565 -44.84 -133.78 49.47
C ALA A 565 -45.70 -132.64 50.03
N ARG A 566 -46.64 -132.94 50.95
CA ARG A 566 -47.45 -131.92 51.64
C ARG A 566 -46.64 -131.02 52.59
N LYS A 567 -45.45 -131.43 53.01
CA LYS A 567 -44.49 -130.57 53.72
C LYS A 567 -43.63 -129.77 52.75
N VAL A 568 -43.17 -130.40 51.66
CA VAL A 568 -42.37 -129.74 50.61
C VAL A 568 -43.13 -128.56 50.03
N THR A 569 -44.39 -128.72 49.59
CA THR A 569 -45.19 -127.61 49.06
C THR A 569 -45.51 -126.52 50.10
N SER A 570 -45.57 -126.86 51.39
CA SER A 570 -45.72 -125.88 52.48
C SER A 570 -44.43 -125.10 52.80
N LEU A 571 -43.27 -125.58 52.34
CA LEU A 571 -41.98 -124.92 52.45
C LEU A 571 -41.66 -124.12 51.18
N GLU A 572 -41.96 -124.66 50.00
CA GLU A 572 -41.85 -123.97 48.70
C GLU A 572 -42.69 -122.67 48.71
N THR A 573 -43.97 -122.76 49.10
CA THR A 573 -44.86 -121.59 49.25
C THR A 573 -44.54 -120.68 50.45
N ALA A 574 -43.46 -120.98 51.18
CA ALA A 574 -42.85 -120.10 52.18
C ALA A 574 -41.55 -119.47 51.66
N THR A 575 -40.69 -120.20 50.92
CA THR A 575 -39.50 -119.64 50.28
C THR A 575 -39.85 -118.64 49.19
N GLU A 576 -40.85 -118.93 48.35
CA GLU A 576 -41.35 -118.00 47.32
C GLU A 576 -41.77 -116.63 47.92
N LYS A 577 -42.30 -116.63 49.16
CA LYS A 577 -42.71 -115.40 49.86
C LYS A 577 -41.54 -114.65 50.48
N VAL A 578 -40.49 -115.35 50.90
CA VAL A 578 -39.24 -114.71 51.35
C VAL A 578 -38.54 -114.06 50.16
N GLU A 579 -38.42 -114.78 49.03
CA GLU A 579 -37.81 -114.27 47.79
C GLU A 579 -38.57 -113.04 47.25
N ALA A 580 -39.90 -113.05 47.28
CA ALA A 580 -40.71 -111.88 46.91
C ALA A 580 -40.43 -110.66 47.81
N LEU A 581 -40.40 -110.84 49.14
CA LEU A 581 -40.11 -109.76 50.08
C LEU A 581 -38.66 -109.26 50.00
N GLU A 582 -37.70 -110.13 49.67
CA GLU A 582 -36.32 -109.74 49.40
C GLU A 582 -36.20 -108.92 48.11
N HIS A 583 -36.93 -109.27 47.05
CA HIS A 583 -37.00 -108.47 45.82
C HIS A 583 -37.66 -107.09 46.05
N GLU A 584 -38.76 -107.01 46.80
CA GLU A 584 -39.37 -105.73 47.19
C GLU A 584 -38.41 -104.87 48.02
N SER A 585 -37.71 -105.47 49.00
CA SER A 585 -36.70 -104.78 49.81
C SER A 585 -35.54 -104.25 48.97
N GLN A 586 -35.05 -105.03 47.99
CA GLN A 586 -34.01 -104.59 47.06
C GLN A 586 -34.50 -103.45 46.15
N GLY A 587 -35.75 -103.51 45.67
CA GLY A 587 -36.39 -102.43 44.89
C GLY A 587 -36.44 -101.12 45.69
N LEU A 588 -36.99 -101.16 46.90
CA LEU A 588 -37.06 -100.01 47.80
C LEU A 588 -35.68 -99.45 48.18
N GLN A 589 -34.65 -100.31 48.32
CA GLN A 589 -33.27 -99.85 48.54
C GLN A 589 -32.67 -99.15 47.32
N LEU A 590 -32.98 -99.58 46.10
CA LEU A 590 -32.55 -98.91 44.88
C LEU A 590 -33.25 -97.57 44.70
N GLU A 591 -34.57 -97.50 44.97
CA GLU A 591 -35.34 -96.26 44.94
C GLU A 591 -34.86 -95.27 46.02
N ASN A 592 -34.57 -95.73 47.24
CA ASN A 592 -34.02 -94.85 48.27
C ASN A 592 -32.65 -94.27 47.86
N ARG A 593 -31.84 -95.03 47.08
CA ARG A 593 -30.56 -94.56 46.54
C ARG A 593 -30.71 -93.59 45.36
N THR A 594 -31.73 -93.75 44.50
CA THR A 594 -31.99 -92.77 43.42
C THR A 594 -32.57 -91.47 44.00
N LEU A 595 -33.52 -91.56 44.94
CA LEU A 595 -34.08 -90.40 45.65
C LEU A 595 -33.02 -89.61 46.41
N ARG A 596 -32.05 -90.28 47.05
CA ARG A 596 -30.90 -89.60 47.68
C ARG A 596 -30.05 -88.84 46.66
N LYS A 597 -29.69 -89.48 45.54
CA LYS A 597 -28.95 -88.81 44.45
C LYS A 597 -29.70 -87.60 43.88
N SER A 598 -31.03 -87.67 43.74
CA SER A 598 -31.81 -86.51 43.29
C SER A 598 -31.88 -85.40 44.35
N LEU A 599 -31.91 -85.74 45.64
CA LEU A 599 -31.81 -84.75 46.71
C LEU A 599 -30.43 -84.07 46.70
N ASP A 600 -29.36 -84.86 46.55
CA ASP A 600 -27.99 -84.35 46.46
C ASP A 600 -27.82 -83.43 45.24
N THR A 601 -28.38 -83.76 44.07
CA THR A 601 -28.34 -82.86 42.90
C THR A 601 -29.17 -81.60 43.10
N LEU A 602 -30.35 -81.68 43.74
CA LEU A 602 -31.16 -80.50 44.05
C LEU A 602 -30.48 -79.57 45.07
N GLN A 603 -29.77 -80.11 46.07
CA GLN A 603 -28.95 -79.31 46.99
C GLN A 603 -27.79 -78.63 46.27
N ASN A 604 -27.09 -79.32 45.37
CA ASN A 604 -26.03 -78.72 44.56
C ASN A 604 -26.55 -77.61 43.64
N VAL A 605 -27.71 -77.79 43.00
CA VAL A 605 -28.36 -76.74 42.21
C VAL A 605 -28.77 -75.56 43.09
N SER A 606 -29.33 -75.79 44.30
CA SER A 606 -29.66 -74.73 45.24
C SER A 606 -28.44 -73.88 45.62
N LEU A 607 -27.30 -74.52 45.92
CA LEU A 607 -26.04 -73.83 46.24
C LEU A 607 -25.50 -73.02 45.05
N GLN A 608 -25.61 -73.54 43.83
CA GLN A 608 -25.26 -72.80 42.60
C GLN A 608 -26.18 -71.59 42.39
N LEU A 609 -27.49 -71.74 42.65
CA LEU A 609 -28.48 -70.68 42.48
C LEU A 609 -28.28 -69.56 43.52
N GLU A 610 -27.98 -69.89 44.78
CA GLU A 610 -27.54 -68.90 45.77
C GLU A 610 -26.19 -68.23 45.40
N GLY A 611 -25.31 -68.94 44.69
CA GLY A 611 -24.07 -68.37 44.15
C GLY A 611 -24.37 -67.28 43.12
N LEU A 612 -25.12 -67.64 42.09
CA LEU A 612 -25.56 -66.72 41.04
C LEU A 612 -26.39 -65.55 41.59
N GLU A 613 -27.18 -65.76 42.66
CA GLU A 613 -27.87 -64.67 43.36
C GLU A 613 -26.91 -63.67 44.03
N ARG A 614 -25.78 -64.13 44.58
CA ARG A 614 -24.75 -63.25 45.17
C ARG A 614 -24.02 -62.48 44.09
N ASP A 615 -23.62 -63.17 43.02
CA ASP A 615 -22.95 -62.58 41.86
C ASP A 615 -23.84 -61.50 41.20
N ASN A 616 -25.14 -61.79 41.01
CA ASN A 616 -26.08 -60.83 40.43
C ASN A 616 -26.30 -59.60 41.34
N LYS A 617 -26.39 -59.79 42.67
CA LYS A 617 -26.47 -58.69 43.64
C LYS A 617 -25.20 -57.83 43.67
N GLN A 618 -24.03 -58.43 43.40
CA GLN A 618 -22.77 -57.70 43.23
C GLN A 618 -22.76 -56.91 41.90
N LEU A 619 -23.17 -57.53 40.79
CA LEU A 619 -23.28 -56.86 39.49
C LEU A 619 -24.29 -55.70 39.49
N ASP A 620 -25.39 -55.81 40.25
CA ASP A 620 -26.33 -54.70 40.49
C ASP A 620 -25.67 -53.54 41.25
N ALA A 621 -24.86 -53.84 42.27
CA ALA A 621 -24.12 -52.82 43.03
C ALA A 621 -23.05 -52.12 42.16
N GLU A 622 -22.27 -52.88 41.40
CA GLU A 622 -21.28 -52.36 40.45
C GLU A 622 -21.95 -51.51 39.35
N ASN A 623 -23.11 -51.94 38.83
CA ASN A 623 -23.92 -51.12 37.91
C ASN A 623 -24.40 -49.81 38.54
N LEU A 624 -24.78 -49.83 39.82
CA LEU A 624 -25.22 -48.63 40.54
C LEU A 624 -24.06 -47.64 40.75
N GLU A 625 -22.86 -48.13 41.04
CA GLU A 625 -21.65 -47.29 41.14
C GLU A 625 -21.20 -46.75 39.78
N LEU A 626 -21.24 -47.57 38.72
CA LEU A 626 -20.97 -47.11 37.35
C LEU A 626 -21.97 -46.02 36.90
N ARG A 627 -23.25 -46.13 37.27
CA ARG A 627 -24.26 -45.08 36.99
C ARG A 627 -23.93 -43.78 37.73
N ARG A 628 -23.59 -43.83 39.02
CA ARG A 628 -23.13 -42.65 39.79
C ARG A 628 -21.85 -42.04 39.21
N LEU A 629 -20.93 -42.87 38.72
CA LEU A 629 -19.71 -42.40 38.05
C LEU A 629 -20.03 -41.70 36.72
N VAL A 630 -20.97 -42.23 35.93
CA VAL A 630 -21.45 -41.57 34.70
C VAL A 630 -22.20 -40.27 35.01
N GLU A 631 -22.99 -40.20 36.08
CA GLU A 631 -23.68 -38.98 36.51
C GLU A 631 -22.71 -37.89 36.99
N THR A 632 -21.70 -38.26 37.79
CA THR A 632 -20.63 -37.32 38.18
C THR A 632 -19.78 -36.88 36.99
N MET A 633 -19.44 -37.79 36.06
CA MET A 633 -18.76 -37.43 34.80
C MET A 633 -19.61 -36.49 33.92
N ARG A 634 -20.93 -36.69 33.85
CA ARG A 634 -21.86 -35.77 33.17
C ARG A 634 -21.86 -34.39 33.83
N PHE A 635 -21.89 -34.32 35.16
CA PHE A 635 -21.81 -33.05 35.90
C PHE A 635 -20.46 -32.33 35.72
N THR A 636 -19.34 -33.06 35.70
CA THR A 636 -18.04 -32.45 35.37
C THR A 636 -17.95 -32.01 33.92
N SER A 637 -18.62 -32.72 32.99
CA SER A 637 -18.68 -32.37 31.57
C SER A 637 -19.53 -31.11 31.31
N THR A 638 -20.71 -31.00 31.92
CA THR A 638 -21.51 -29.76 31.83
C THR A 638 -20.81 -28.57 32.47
N LYS A 639 -20.12 -28.78 33.60
CA LYS A 639 -19.29 -27.74 34.24
C LYS A 639 -18.07 -27.37 33.40
N LEU A 640 -17.40 -28.32 32.74
CA LEU A 640 -16.30 -28.05 31.82
C LEU A 640 -16.79 -27.21 30.63
N ALA A 641 -17.90 -27.61 30.00
CA ALA A 641 -18.52 -26.86 28.91
C ALA A 641 -19.02 -25.46 29.36
N GLN A 642 -19.34 -25.25 30.64
CA GLN A 642 -19.58 -23.91 31.19
C GLN A 642 -18.29 -23.10 31.25
N MET A 643 -17.23 -23.64 31.88
CA MET A 643 -15.92 -22.97 31.96
C MET A 643 -15.33 -22.65 30.57
N GLU A 644 -15.56 -23.50 29.57
CA GLU A 644 -15.15 -23.27 28.18
C GLU A 644 -15.89 -22.09 27.54
N ARG A 645 -17.21 -21.95 27.78
CA ARG A 645 -17.98 -20.77 27.31
C ARG A 645 -17.52 -19.50 28.00
N GLU A 646 -17.30 -19.55 29.32
CA GLU A 646 -16.78 -18.42 30.11
C GLU A 646 -15.38 -18.01 29.64
N ASN A 647 -14.48 -18.95 29.39
CA ASN A 647 -13.14 -18.65 28.86
C ASN A 647 -13.20 -18.06 27.45
N GLN A 648 -14.02 -18.60 26.55
CA GLN A 648 -14.23 -18.01 25.22
C GLN A 648 -14.80 -16.58 25.31
N GLN A 649 -15.66 -16.30 26.28
CA GLN A 649 -16.23 -14.97 26.49
C GLN A 649 -15.15 -13.98 26.97
N LEU A 650 -14.35 -14.38 27.95
CA LEU A 650 -13.19 -13.61 28.42
C LEU A 650 -12.14 -13.41 27.31
N GLU A 651 -12.01 -14.33 26.37
CA GLU A 651 -11.14 -14.17 25.19
C GLU A 651 -11.68 -13.14 24.19
N ARG A 652 -13.00 -13.10 23.94
CA ARG A 652 -13.65 -12.05 23.14
C ARG A 652 -13.46 -10.67 23.77
N GLU A 653 -13.78 -10.53 25.06
CA GLU A 653 -13.60 -9.28 25.82
C GLU A 653 -12.14 -8.81 25.81
N LYS A 654 -11.19 -9.73 25.97
CA LYS A 654 -9.74 -9.47 25.87
C LYS A 654 -9.31 -9.02 24.47
N GLU A 655 -9.94 -9.50 23.40
CA GLU A 655 -9.71 -9.01 22.04
C GLU A 655 -10.33 -7.64 21.78
N GLU A 656 -11.52 -7.36 22.31
CA GLU A 656 -12.16 -6.04 22.23
C GLU A 656 -11.36 -5.00 23.01
N LEU A 657 -10.90 -5.32 24.22
CA LEU A 657 -9.98 -4.48 24.99
C LEU A 657 -8.65 -4.23 24.26
N ARG A 658 -8.11 -5.23 23.54
CA ARG A 658 -6.93 -5.03 22.66
C ARG A 658 -7.22 -4.04 21.53
N LYS A 659 -8.33 -4.24 20.80
CA LYS A 659 -8.78 -3.33 19.70
C LYS A 659 -8.96 -1.90 20.22
N ASN A 660 -9.58 -1.74 21.40
CA ASN A 660 -9.76 -0.44 22.07
C ASN A 660 -8.42 0.19 22.47
N VAL A 661 -7.47 -0.58 23.02
CA VAL A 661 -6.11 -0.08 23.35
C VAL A 661 -5.33 0.31 22.09
N GLU A 662 -5.49 -0.39 20.97
CA GLU A 662 -4.88 -0.02 19.68
C GLU A 662 -5.49 1.26 19.10
N LEU A 663 -6.81 1.41 19.19
CA LEU A 663 -7.51 2.62 18.78
C LEU A 663 -7.13 3.83 19.65
N LEU A 664 -7.00 3.65 20.97
CA LEU A 664 -6.47 4.67 21.89
C LEU A 664 -5.01 5.05 21.56
N LYS A 665 -4.14 4.07 21.23
CA LYS A 665 -2.76 4.35 20.76
C LYS A 665 -2.76 5.13 19.43
N ALA A 666 -3.70 4.86 18.53
CA ALA A 666 -3.85 5.59 17.28
C ALA A 666 -4.36 7.03 17.51
N LEU A 667 -5.23 7.26 18.50
CA LEU A 667 -5.66 8.59 18.94
C LEU A 667 -4.54 9.37 19.64
N GLY A 668 -3.76 8.73 20.51
CA GLY A 668 -2.57 9.34 21.13
C GLY A 668 -1.57 9.85 20.07
N LYS A 669 -1.24 9.02 19.07
CA LYS A 669 -0.41 9.41 17.92
C LYS A 669 -1.01 10.51 17.04
N LYS A 670 -2.32 10.75 17.10
CA LYS A 670 -2.95 11.92 16.47
C LYS A 670 -2.79 13.17 17.35
N SER A 671 -2.92 13.06 18.68
CA SER A 671 -2.65 14.17 19.62
C SER A 671 -1.20 14.65 19.51
N GLU A 672 -0.23 13.73 19.58
CA GLU A 672 1.20 14.04 19.43
C GLU A 672 1.50 14.84 18.15
N ARG A 673 0.86 14.47 17.02
CA ARG A 673 1.00 15.19 15.74
C ARG A 673 0.35 16.56 15.75
N LEU A 674 -0.81 16.71 16.41
CA LEU A 674 -1.50 18.00 16.54
C LEU A 674 -0.74 18.94 17.48
N GLU A 675 -0.14 18.43 18.55
CA GLU A 675 0.73 19.19 19.46
C GLU A 675 2.01 19.66 18.75
N LEU A 676 2.68 18.80 17.99
CA LEU A 676 3.84 19.19 17.17
C LEU A 676 3.47 20.22 16.09
N SER A 677 2.31 20.06 15.45
CA SER A 677 1.78 21.03 14.48
C SER A 677 1.51 22.39 15.13
N TYR A 678 0.83 22.41 16.29
CA TYR A 678 0.57 23.61 17.07
C TYR A 678 1.86 24.30 17.52
N GLN A 679 2.85 23.54 17.99
CA GLN A 679 4.18 24.08 18.34
C GLN A 679 4.85 24.72 17.12
N SER A 680 4.85 24.06 15.96
CA SER A 680 5.39 24.62 14.71
C SER A 680 4.70 25.93 14.31
N VAL A 681 3.37 25.97 14.33
CA VAL A 681 2.58 27.18 14.04
C VAL A 681 2.85 28.29 15.07
N SER A 682 3.03 27.96 16.35
CA SER A 682 3.38 28.94 17.39
C SER A 682 4.78 29.54 17.18
N ALA A 683 5.76 28.73 16.74
CA ALA A 683 7.11 29.18 16.44
C ALA A 683 7.17 30.04 15.16
N GLU A 684 6.38 29.69 14.14
CA GLU A 684 6.20 30.52 12.94
C GLU A 684 5.52 31.85 13.28
N ASN A 685 4.45 31.83 14.09
CA ASN A 685 3.75 33.04 14.52
C ASN A 685 4.67 33.97 15.35
N LEU A 686 5.47 33.41 16.27
CA LEU A 686 6.49 34.16 17.01
C LEU A 686 7.55 34.78 16.06
N ARG A 687 7.98 34.04 15.03
CA ARG A 687 8.93 34.54 14.02
C ARG A 687 8.30 35.64 13.15
N LEU A 688 7.04 35.51 12.77
CA LEU A 688 6.31 36.55 12.04
C LEU A 688 6.11 37.80 12.90
N GLN A 689 5.80 37.65 14.19
CA GLN A 689 5.71 38.76 15.14
C GLN A 689 7.05 39.49 15.30
N GLN A 690 8.16 38.75 15.49
CA GLN A 690 9.51 39.34 15.53
C GLN A 690 9.88 40.05 14.21
N SER A 691 9.49 39.47 13.07
CA SER A 691 9.69 40.09 11.75
C SER A 691 8.89 41.39 11.63
N LEU A 692 7.62 41.40 12.05
CA LEU A 692 6.73 42.56 12.04
C LEU A 692 7.26 43.67 12.98
N GLU A 693 7.70 43.33 14.19
CA GLU A 693 8.36 44.28 15.09
C GLU A 693 9.64 44.85 14.48
N SER A 694 10.46 44.02 13.83
CA SER A 694 11.68 44.51 13.16
C SER A 694 11.37 45.43 11.97
N SER A 695 10.25 45.19 11.29
CA SER A 695 9.75 46.02 10.20
C SER A 695 9.20 47.35 10.74
N SER A 696 8.35 47.30 11.76
CA SER A 696 7.80 48.48 12.43
C SER A 696 8.89 49.40 13.00
N ARG A 697 9.94 48.86 13.61
CA ARG A 697 11.09 49.64 14.08
C ARG A 697 11.84 50.33 12.93
N LYS A 698 11.99 49.66 11.77
CA LYS A 698 12.59 50.26 10.55
C LYS A 698 11.70 51.35 9.95
N THR A 699 10.37 51.16 9.93
CA THR A 699 9.43 52.19 9.53
C THR A 699 9.58 53.41 10.44
N GLN A 700 9.62 53.21 11.76
CA GLN A 700 9.76 54.30 12.73
C GLN A 700 11.10 55.04 12.62
N THR A 701 12.22 54.37 12.30
CA THR A 701 13.49 55.07 12.03
C THR A 701 13.43 55.87 10.72
N LEU A 702 12.86 55.30 9.65
CA LEU A 702 12.68 56.01 8.38
C LEU A 702 11.72 57.20 8.50
N GLU A 703 10.70 57.12 9.35
CA GLU A 703 9.81 58.24 9.69
C GLU A 703 10.55 59.35 10.46
N SER A 704 11.47 59.01 11.36
CA SER A 704 12.34 59.98 12.04
C SER A 704 13.33 60.64 11.08
N GLU A 705 14.02 59.84 10.27
CA GLU A 705 14.96 60.31 9.24
C GLU A 705 14.27 61.24 8.22
N LEU A 706 13.04 60.90 7.80
CA LEU A 706 12.23 61.75 6.94
C LEU A 706 11.84 63.08 7.64
N GLY A 707 11.43 63.03 8.90
CA GLY A 707 11.10 64.24 9.67
C GLY A 707 12.30 65.16 9.91
N GLU A 708 13.48 64.58 10.11
CA GLU A 708 14.76 65.31 10.21
C GLU A 708 15.12 65.96 8.87
N LEU A 709 15.06 65.21 7.76
CA LEU A 709 15.30 65.74 6.41
C LEU A 709 14.27 66.82 6.01
N GLU A 710 12.99 66.69 6.42
CA GLU A 710 11.99 67.74 6.23
C GLU A 710 12.32 69.00 7.04
N ALA A 711 12.81 68.86 8.27
CA ALA A 711 13.24 69.98 9.10
C ALA A 711 14.49 70.69 8.53
N GLU A 712 15.49 69.94 8.06
CA GLU A 712 16.66 70.47 7.35
C GLU A 712 16.27 71.18 6.06
N HIS A 713 15.42 70.57 5.22
CA HIS A 713 14.91 71.17 4.00
C HIS A 713 14.11 72.46 4.27
N GLN A 714 13.35 72.52 5.38
CA GLN A 714 12.73 73.77 5.82
C GLN A 714 13.75 74.81 6.31
N ALA A 715 14.83 74.41 6.97
CA ALA A 715 15.91 75.33 7.38
C ALA A 715 16.62 75.91 6.14
N LEU A 716 17.06 75.05 5.22
CA LEU A 716 17.68 75.44 3.94
C LEU A 716 16.77 76.35 3.10
N ARG A 717 15.43 76.19 3.14
CA ARG A 717 14.49 77.13 2.51
C ARG A 717 14.56 78.53 3.14
N ARG A 718 14.56 78.61 4.49
CA ARG A 718 14.69 79.90 5.22
C ARG A 718 16.04 80.55 4.94
N ASP A 719 17.12 79.76 4.88
CA ASP A 719 18.46 80.26 4.55
C ASP A 719 18.56 80.75 3.10
N LEU A 720 17.94 80.05 2.15
CA LEU A 720 17.84 80.50 0.75
C LEU A 720 16.99 81.77 0.60
N GLU A 721 15.95 81.95 1.42
CA GLU A 721 15.16 83.18 1.46
C GLU A 721 15.95 84.34 2.08
N ALA A 722 16.69 84.09 3.16
CA ALA A 722 17.60 85.07 3.77
C ALA A 722 18.75 85.47 2.83
N LEU A 723 19.35 84.51 2.12
CA LEU A 723 20.39 84.77 1.11
C LEU A 723 19.85 85.54 -0.10
N ARG A 724 18.62 85.27 -0.55
CA ARG A 724 17.95 86.09 -1.58
C ARG A 724 17.72 87.52 -1.11
N LEU A 725 17.30 87.72 0.13
CA LEU A 725 17.12 89.05 0.71
C LEU A 725 18.46 89.80 0.82
N ALA A 726 19.51 89.13 1.29
CA ALA A 726 20.86 89.67 1.39
C ALA A 726 21.45 90.00 0.01
N ASN A 727 21.22 89.16 -1.01
CA ASN A 727 21.64 89.45 -2.39
C ASN A 727 20.89 90.66 -2.97
N ALA A 728 19.58 90.78 -2.73
CA ALA A 728 18.81 91.95 -3.17
C ALA A 728 19.28 93.25 -2.47
N GLN A 729 19.71 93.17 -1.20
CA GLN A 729 20.35 94.28 -0.49
C GLN A 729 21.75 94.60 -1.07
N LEU A 730 22.56 93.58 -1.38
CA LEU A 730 23.87 93.74 -2.03
C LEU A 730 23.72 94.42 -3.39
N GLU A 731 22.82 93.95 -4.25
CA GLU A 731 22.51 94.57 -5.54
C GLU A 731 22.03 96.02 -5.41
N GLY A 732 21.36 96.37 -4.31
CA GLY A 732 21.02 97.75 -3.97
C GLY A 732 22.29 98.57 -3.68
N ALA A 733 23.11 98.10 -2.73
CA ALA A 733 24.36 98.74 -2.37
C ALA A 733 25.37 98.82 -3.54
N GLU A 734 25.34 97.90 -4.49
CA GLU A 734 26.13 97.98 -5.72
C GLU A 734 25.62 99.05 -6.69
N LYS A 735 24.30 99.25 -6.81
CA LYS A 735 23.72 100.36 -7.59
C LYS A 735 24.09 101.70 -6.96
N ASP A 736 24.02 101.81 -5.64
CA ASP A 736 24.45 102.99 -4.89
C ASP A 736 25.96 103.24 -5.01
N ARG A 737 26.80 102.20 -4.90
CA ARG A 737 28.26 102.28 -5.15
C ARG A 737 28.55 102.77 -6.57
N ASN A 738 27.89 102.20 -7.57
CA ASN A 738 28.08 102.58 -8.98
C ASN A 738 27.60 104.02 -9.26
N ALA A 739 26.61 104.53 -8.53
CA ALA A 739 26.19 105.93 -8.58
C ALA A 739 27.24 106.85 -7.93
N LEU A 740 27.71 106.50 -6.72
CA LEU A 740 28.78 107.24 -6.02
C LEU A 740 30.10 107.24 -6.83
N GLU A 741 30.43 106.16 -7.55
CA GLU A 741 31.59 106.11 -8.44
C GLU A 741 31.42 107.01 -9.67
N GLN A 742 30.20 107.17 -10.19
CA GLN A 742 29.91 108.17 -11.23
C GLN A 742 30.00 109.61 -10.70
N GLU A 743 29.52 109.87 -9.49
CA GLU A 743 29.68 111.16 -8.81
C GLU A 743 31.16 111.49 -8.55
N VAL A 744 31.94 110.55 -8.01
CA VAL A 744 33.40 110.71 -7.82
C VAL A 744 34.12 110.93 -9.14
N ALA A 745 33.78 110.17 -10.19
CA ALA A 745 34.36 110.35 -11.52
C ALA A 745 33.95 111.71 -12.15
N GLN A 746 32.81 112.28 -11.78
CA GLN A 746 32.40 113.62 -12.19
C GLN A 746 33.16 114.70 -11.40
N LEU A 747 33.20 114.60 -10.07
CA LEU A 747 33.98 115.46 -9.19
C LEU A 747 35.48 115.47 -9.55
N GLU A 748 36.03 114.35 -10.04
CA GLU A 748 37.38 114.30 -10.59
C GLU A 748 37.55 115.13 -11.87
N LYS A 749 36.58 115.12 -12.79
CA LYS A 749 36.62 115.96 -14.00
C LYS A 749 36.56 117.44 -13.60
N ASP A 750 35.65 117.78 -12.70
CA ASP A 750 35.42 119.14 -12.25
C ASP A 750 36.64 119.67 -11.48
N LYS A 751 37.26 118.84 -10.62
CA LYS A 751 38.59 119.10 -10.04
C LYS A 751 39.66 119.31 -11.12
N LYS A 752 39.73 118.46 -12.15
CA LYS A 752 40.71 118.60 -13.25
C LYS A 752 40.45 119.83 -14.13
N LEU A 753 39.22 120.37 -14.16
CA LEU A 753 38.90 121.66 -14.78
C LEU A 753 39.36 122.81 -13.87
N LEU A 754 39.01 122.79 -12.59
CA LEU A 754 39.45 123.77 -11.59
C LEU A 754 40.98 123.83 -11.47
N GLU A 755 41.70 122.71 -11.56
CA GLU A 755 43.16 122.68 -11.60
C GLU A 755 43.74 123.33 -12.87
N LYS A 756 43.06 123.21 -14.03
CA LYS A 756 43.47 123.91 -15.26
C LYS A 756 43.20 125.40 -15.15
N GLU A 757 42.07 125.81 -14.56
CA GLU A 757 41.77 127.21 -14.31
C GLU A 757 42.74 127.82 -13.29
N ALA A 758 43.06 127.11 -12.20
CA ALA A 758 44.07 127.52 -11.23
C ALA A 758 45.44 127.69 -11.88
N LYS A 759 45.87 126.78 -12.75
CA LYS A 759 47.12 126.91 -13.53
C LYS A 759 47.09 128.08 -14.50
N ARG A 760 45.96 128.32 -15.19
CA ARG A 760 45.76 129.48 -16.07
C ARG A 760 45.82 130.79 -15.30
N LEU A 761 45.25 130.84 -14.09
CA LEU A 761 45.32 131.99 -13.19
C LEU A 761 46.73 132.19 -12.66
N TRP A 762 47.46 131.12 -12.33
CA TRP A 762 48.86 131.20 -11.91
C TRP A 762 49.76 131.76 -13.02
N GLN A 763 49.63 131.27 -14.25
CA GLN A 763 50.31 131.84 -15.42
C GLN A 763 49.93 133.31 -15.67
N GLN A 764 48.68 133.69 -15.38
CA GLN A 764 48.24 135.09 -15.46
C GLN A 764 48.80 135.96 -14.32
N VAL A 765 49.23 135.38 -13.20
CA VAL A 765 50.00 136.05 -12.15
C VAL A 765 51.47 136.16 -12.55
N GLU A 766 52.12 135.07 -12.95
CA GLU A 766 53.52 135.08 -13.44
C GLU A 766 53.74 136.10 -14.58
N LEU A 767 52.81 136.19 -15.54
CA LEU A 767 52.87 137.19 -16.61
C LEU A 767 52.68 138.63 -16.11
N LYS A 768 51.94 138.86 -15.02
CA LYS A 768 51.83 140.18 -14.38
C LYS A 768 53.08 140.52 -13.59
N ASP A 769 53.64 139.56 -12.86
CA ASP A 769 54.86 139.75 -12.07
C ASP A 769 56.05 140.03 -12.99
N ALA A 770 56.17 139.34 -14.13
CA ALA A 770 57.17 139.64 -15.16
C ALA A 770 57.01 141.04 -15.78
N VAL A 771 55.77 141.54 -15.92
CA VAL A 771 55.49 142.92 -16.37
C VAL A 771 55.81 143.94 -15.26
N LEU A 772 55.58 143.61 -13.99
CA LEU A 772 55.98 144.43 -12.85
C LEU A 772 57.53 144.50 -12.75
N ASP A 773 58.24 143.40 -12.96
CA ASP A 773 59.71 143.35 -13.02
C ASP A 773 60.27 144.18 -14.18
N ASP A 774 59.71 144.09 -15.39
CA ASP A 774 60.09 144.94 -16.52
C ASP A 774 59.81 146.43 -16.23
N SER A 775 58.67 146.76 -15.60
CA SER A 775 58.40 148.14 -15.16
C SER A 775 59.40 148.64 -14.10
N THR A 776 59.84 147.75 -13.20
CA THR A 776 60.81 148.03 -12.13
C THR A 776 62.22 148.18 -12.69
N ALA A 777 62.59 147.36 -13.68
CA ALA A 777 63.83 147.47 -14.42
C ALA A 777 63.92 148.81 -15.18
N LYS A 778 62.82 149.22 -15.85
CA LYS A 778 62.68 150.53 -16.51
C LYS A 778 62.79 151.70 -15.53
N LEU A 779 62.11 151.64 -14.38
CA LEU A 779 62.29 152.62 -13.29
C LEU A 779 63.77 152.70 -12.86
N SER A 780 64.43 151.56 -12.65
CA SER A 780 65.85 151.50 -12.28
C SER A 780 66.80 152.07 -13.35
N ALA A 781 66.39 152.05 -14.63
CA ALA A 781 67.15 152.63 -15.73
C ALA A 781 67.02 154.16 -15.73
N VAL A 782 65.79 154.68 -15.60
CA VAL A 782 65.52 156.12 -15.46
C VAL A 782 66.22 156.70 -14.22
N GLU A 783 66.26 155.97 -13.09
CA GLU A 783 67.06 156.36 -11.93
C GLU A 783 68.57 156.47 -12.23
N LYS A 784 69.12 155.55 -13.04
CA LYS A 784 70.54 155.56 -13.41
C LYS A 784 70.86 156.73 -14.36
N GLU A 785 69.96 157.06 -15.28
CA GLU A 785 70.07 158.22 -16.17
C GLU A 785 69.98 159.53 -15.38
N SER A 786 69.03 159.65 -14.44
CA SER A 786 68.96 160.79 -13.52
C SER A 786 70.26 160.96 -12.71
N ARG A 787 70.80 159.87 -12.14
CA ARG A 787 72.10 159.87 -11.43
C ARG A 787 73.31 160.09 -12.34
N ALA A 788 73.17 159.95 -13.67
CA ALA A 788 74.21 160.30 -14.63
C ALA A 788 74.18 161.80 -14.94
N LEU A 789 73.00 162.36 -15.18
CA LEU A 789 72.78 163.81 -15.37
C LEU A 789 73.24 164.61 -14.14
N ASP A 790 72.99 164.13 -12.93
CA ASP A 790 73.53 164.75 -11.69
C ASP A 790 75.07 164.82 -11.68
N LYS A 791 75.75 163.79 -12.20
CA LYS A 791 77.22 163.75 -12.30
C LYS A 791 77.75 164.67 -13.39
N GLU A 792 77.01 164.88 -14.47
CA GLU A 792 77.36 165.86 -15.50
C GLU A 792 77.15 167.29 -15.00
N LEU A 793 76.05 167.56 -14.28
CA LEU A 793 75.85 168.81 -13.56
C LEU A 793 76.97 169.09 -12.55
N ALA A 794 77.47 168.06 -11.84
CA ALA A 794 78.65 168.19 -10.98
C ALA A 794 79.93 168.54 -11.77
N ARG A 795 80.24 167.81 -12.86
CA ARG A 795 81.39 168.08 -13.73
C ARG A 795 81.39 169.51 -14.29
N CYS A 796 80.21 170.03 -14.66
CA CYS A 796 80.06 171.42 -15.13
C CYS A 796 80.38 172.45 -14.04
N ARG A 797 80.07 172.17 -12.76
CA ARG A 797 80.47 173.02 -11.63
C ARG A 797 81.98 172.99 -11.42
N ASP A 798 82.61 171.81 -11.47
CA ASP A 798 84.06 171.65 -11.31
C ASP A 798 84.85 172.34 -12.44
N ALA A 799 84.36 172.26 -13.68
CA ALA A 799 84.93 172.96 -14.83
C ALA A 799 84.87 174.49 -14.66
N ALA A 800 83.74 175.02 -14.18
CA ALA A 800 83.59 176.44 -13.85
C ALA A 800 84.46 176.88 -12.65
N GLY A 801 84.82 175.95 -11.75
CA GLY A 801 85.83 176.16 -10.71
C GLY A 801 87.22 176.37 -11.29
N LYS A 802 87.72 175.40 -12.07
CA LYS A 802 89.06 175.45 -12.68
C LYS A 802 89.30 176.66 -13.57
N LEU A 803 88.26 177.14 -14.27
CA LEU A 803 88.35 178.32 -15.12
C LEU A 803 88.69 179.60 -14.32
N LYS A 804 88.22 179.71 -13.06
CA LYS A 804 88.56 180.83 -12.15
C LYS A 804 89.98 180.77 -11.60
N GLU A 805 90.58 179.58 -11.52
CA GLU A 805 91.97 179.42 -11.08
C GLU A 805 92.93 179.84 -12.20
N LEU A 806 92.68 179.40 -13.45
CA LEU A 806 93.49 179.80 -14.62
C LEU A 806 93.47 181.31 -14.90
N GLU A 807 92.35 181.99 -14.61
CA GLU A 807 92.26 183.45 -14.63
C GLU A 807 93.16 184.15 -13.59
N LYS A 808 93.54 183.46 -12.52
CA LYS A 808 94.38 184.01 -11.45
C LYS A 808 95.86 183.88 -11.82
N ASP A 809 96.30 182.68 -12.20
CA ASP A 809 97.71 182.38 -12.48
C ASP A 809 98.28 183.21 -13.64
N ASN A 810 97.47 183.47 -14.67
CA ASN A 810 97.87 184.29 -15.82
C ASN A 810 98.15 185.76 -15.41
N ARG A 811 97.42 186.30 -14.41
CA ARG A 811 97.67 187.64 -13.84
C ARG A 811 98.99 187.72 -13.07
N ASP A 812 99.49 186.59 -12.56
CA ASP A 812 100.76 186.53 -11.80
C ASP A 812 101.98 186.23 -12.70
N LEU A 813 101.83 185.39 -13.73
CA LEU A 813 102.85 185.21 -14.78
C LEU A 813 103.19 186.53 -15.48
N THR A 814 102.17 187.36 -15.75
CA THR A 814 102.33 188.72 -16.33
C THR A 814 103.24 189.62 -15.48
N LYS A 815 103.33 189.39 -14.15
CA LYS A 815 104.20 190.16 -13.24
C LYS A 815 105.65 189.70 -13.26
N GLN A 816 105.94 188.43 -13.58
CA GLN A 816 107.32 187.92 -13.58
C GLN A 816 108.13 188.39 -14.80
N VAL A 817 107.51 188.42 -16.00
CA VAL A 817 108.19 188.82 -17.25
C VAL A 817 108.73 190.25 -17.19
N THR A 818 108.00 191.17 -16.53
CA THR A 818 108.42 192.58 -16.37
C THR A 818 109.59 192.78 -15.41
N VAL A 819 109.92 191.79 -14.57
CA VAL A 819 111.11 191.82 -13.70
C VAL A 819 112.36 191.41 -14.49
N HIS A 820 112.31 190.31 -15.23
CA HIS A 820 113.47 189.84 -16.01
C HIS A 820 113.94 190.84 -17.09
N ALA A 821 113.01 191.63 -17.63
CA ALA A 821 113.31 192.74 -18.55
C ALA A 821 114.19 193.87 -17.95
N ARG A 822 114.42 193.89 -16.62
CA ARG A 822 115.24 194.91 -15.94
C ARG A 822 116.62 194.42 -15.49
N THR A 823 116.86 193.11 -15.42
CA THR A 823 118.11 192.56 -14.85
C THR A 823 119.23 192.39 -15.88
N LEU A 824 118.89 192.13 -17.15
CA LEU A 824 119.88 191.97 -18.23
C LEU A 824 120.53 193.30 -18.68
N THR A 825 119.94 194.44 -18.30
CA THR A 825 120.40 195.77 -18.68
C THR A 825 121.70 196.20 -17.99
N THR A 826 122.03 195.60 -16.83
CA THR A 826 123.03 196.12 -15.88
C THR A 826 124.42 195.48 -15.98
N LEU A 827 124.62 194.44 -16.78
CA LEU A 827 125.90 193.72 -16.90
C LEU A 827 126.65 194.01 -18.22
N ARG A 828 126.57 195.27 -18.70
CA ARG A 828 127.14 195.72 -19.99
C ARG A 828 128.45 196.53 -19.91
N GLU A 829 129.00 196.82 -18.72
CA GLU A 829 129.93 197.96 -18.58
C GLU A 829 131.43 197.70 -18.29
N VAL A 830 131.89 196.52 -17.84
CA VAL A 830 133.30 196.37 -17.35
C VAL A 830 134.24 195.55 -18.26
N SER A 831 133.78 194.46 -18.91
CA SER A 831 134.68 193.58 -19.70
C SER A 831 134.92 194.01 -21.16
N GLY A 832 134.69 195.30 -21.45
CA GLY A 832 135.00 195.95 -22.73
C GLY A 832 134.27 195.38 -23.96
N ARG A 833 134.91 195.52 -25.13
CA ARG A 833 134.65 194.74 -26.36
C ARG A 833 133.19 194.61 -26.84
N ARG A 834 132.63 195.73 -27.35
CA ARG A 834 131.62 195.79 -28.46
C ARG A 834 130.27 195.06 -28.20
N ARG A 835 129.10 195.72 -28.28
CA ARG A 835 128.75 197.08 -28.73
C ARG A 835 127.46 197.53 -28.01
N PRO A 836 127.21 198.84 -27.88
CA PRO A 836 125.98 199.34 -27.28
C PRO A 836 124.81 199.39 -28.27
N LEU A 837 123.67 198.90 -27.82
CA LEU A 837 122.29 199.43 -27.97
C LEU A 837 121.38 198.51 -27.14
#